data_AF-A0A6B2VF68-F1
#
_entry.id   AF-A0A6B2VF68-F1
#
_cell.length_a   1.000
_cell.length_b   1.000
_cell.length_c   1.000
_cell.angle_alpha   90.00
_cell.angle_beta   90.00
_cell.angle_gamma   90.00
#
_symmetry.space_group_name_H-M   'P 1'
#
loop_
_entity.id
_entity.type
_entity.pdbx_description
1 polymer ?
#
loop_
_entity_poly.entity_id
_entity_poly.type
_entity_poly.pdbx_seq_one_letter_code
_entity_poly.pdbx_strand_id
1 'polypeptide(L)'
;MATETEPQPVEQDVHDEQPAASEPDQPSRGDRVKAAFATQRQHATARTKAWVNGDDLDPVTVIQLATERKEKRYSDKLAQQQRIVAEAHGRLAHAKLRVQEGEAPPNLSHLAGRVAAEESKLASMQAVPLLPPTDREIVNARHSKRAGRAAVIAGGGLGSFPILGTALEMTAHGQPLVLAALGSAAGYGWYLVSRPFTARTAEGAEVPFMTTPTGSLPATFQADPAGGAVVMPGSSGAVMSVEQLADGGKPFPLRNARTPQQLAECVLLAARAESVPIVEVSDVVRQPWGWQCIVRVSEGTPEAIIEKAGDLETKFDLPANGVRPQPLKARRACAILRLIEGNPFATAPGMPYRAPKSLSITDRFRIGTSVGGDPLEVSLAGVMGLWVAASGGGKTGILQALAEGTTACRDNITIDLDPHGDGLEDLGDAVRITARSNEQIEAVLLFFLVMSKARARLRQKLGMGKKWKASPTHPAVTIFFDEFPKATELAKKLAFDLLLVGRKELIEVEIASQGGQKGYLGENFAQMVALKAVGPCKVGDTRAVFGDGAVKEGYLPHKLSPATDTDPKDAGHIFIQGVPGMPDEPIEYAIHETPSAVLRQLGQERLEAGLLDPDQDSLDAMRGVDLPEYVEPEYDKDGDLKKPAPVELLTWERLLRLCGAEPPAGTELTDGPARQAVEDAVTVMEKAGVDRMKTEALLLALREYEKAYGHWTVDGLKDRLKEAGAGAPATLGPIGDEQNPRGYKLAKLLTLI
;
A
#
# COMPACT_ATOMS: atom_id res chain seq x y z
N MET A 1 65.00 -41.16 58.85
CA MET A 1 64.03 -42.18 59.31
C MET A 1 63.24 -42.61 58.08
N ALA A 2 63.67 -43.49 57.18
CA ALA A 2 64.42 -44.75 57.25
C ALA A 2 63.70 -45.86 58.02
N THR A 3 62.94 -46.67 57.27
CA THR A 3 62.62 -48.13 57.35
C THR A 3 61.54 -48.34 56.27
N GLU A 4 61.80 -48.82 55.05
CA GLU A 4 62.45 -50.07 54.61
C GLU A 4 61.70 -51.33 55.11
N THR A 5 60.91 -51.93 54.20
CA THR A 5 60.75 -53.39 54.14
C THR A 5 60.54 -53.83 52.69
N GLU A 6 61.46 -54.68 52.24
CA GLU A 6 61.53 -55.37 50.96
C GLU A 6 60.46 -56.46 50.76
N PRO A 7 60.29 -56.98 49.52
CA PRO A 7 59.17 -57.79 49.07
C PRO A 7 59.46 -59.30 49.09
N GLN A 8 58.42 -60.14 49.00
CA GLN A 8 58.51 -61.42 48.27
C GLN A 8 57.16 -61.86 47.64
N PRO A 9 57.23 -62.62 46.54
CA PRO A 9 56.15 -62.88 45.58
C PRO A 9 55.50 -64.26 45.80
N VAL A 10 54.58 -64.64 44.89
CA VAL A 10 53.94 -65.96 44.61
C VAL A 10 52.45 -65.64 44.34
N GLU A 11 51.79 -65.99 43.24
CA GLU A 11 51.96 -67.04 42.23
C GLU A 11 51.21 -66.59 40.96
N GLN A 12 51.75 -66.92 39.79
CA GLN A 12 51.07 -66.81 38.51
C GLN A 12 50.04 -67.94 38.41
N ASP A 13 48.78 -67.61 38.12
CA ASP A 13 47.84 -68.56 37.55
C ASP A 13 47.44 -68.11 36.14
N VAL A 14 47.65 -69.04 35.22
CA VAL A 14 47.44 -68.95 33.78
C VAL A 14 45.96 -69.22 33.49
N HIS A 15 45.29 -68.27 32.83
CA HIS A 15 44.04 -68.56 32.13
C HIS A 15 44.06 -67.99 30.71
N ASP A 16 43.77 -68.89 29.78
CA ASP A 16 43.71 -68.74 28.33
C ASP A 16 42.91 -67.52 27.84
N GLU A 17 43.52 -66.72 26.96
CA GLU A 17 42.82 -65.74 26.13
C GLU A 17 42.03 -66.45 25.01
N GLN A 18 40.70 -66.41 25.10
CA GLN A 18 39.81 -66.53 23.93
C GLN A 18 39.70 -65.16 23.23
N PRO A 19 39.83 -65.07 21.90
CA PRO A 19 39.62 -63.82 21.18
C PRO A 19 38.14 -63.44 21.20
N ALA A 20 37.82 -62.33 21.86
CA ALA A 20 36.48 -61.75 21.86
C ALA A 20 36.06 -61.39 20.42
N ALA A 21 34.91 -61.92 20.01
CA ALA A 21 34.24 -61.54 18.77
C ALA A 21 33.93 -60.04 18.80
N SER A 22 34.46 -59.30 17.83
CA SER A 22 34.18 -57.88 17.64
C SER A 22 32.69 -57.67 17.44
N GLU A 23 32.04 -56.96 18.37
CA GLU A 23 30.68 -56.48 18.22
C GLU A 23 30.54 -55.66 16.91
N PRO A 24 29.44 -55.81 16.16
CA PRO A 24 29.23 -55.04 14.93
C PRO A 24 29.21 -53.55 15.27
N ASP A 25 30.13 -52.83 14.63
CA ASP A 25 30.38 -51.40 14.79
C ASP A 25 29.05 -50.62 14.67
N GLN A 26 28.57 -50.08 15.79
CA GLN A 26 27.30 -49.35 15.79
C GLN A 26 27.42 -48.14 14.85
N PRO A 27 26.42 -47.89 13.99
CA PRO A 27 26.48 -46.78 13.06
C PRO A 27 26.76 -45.49 13.81
N SER A 28 27.81 -44.80 13.36
CA SER A 28 28.27 -43.59 14.00
C SER A 28 27.12 -42.58 14.06
N ARG A 29 27.22 -41.61 14.98
CA ARG A 29 26.26 -40.50 15.02
C ARG A 29 26.13 -39.82 13.65
N GLY A 30 27.19 -39.79 12.85
CA GLY A 30 27.18 -39.29 11.48
C GLY A 30 26.33 -40.14 10.52
N ASP A 31 26.41 -41.47 10.60
CA ASP A 31 25.67 -42.38 9.72
C ASP A 31 24.17 -42.35 10.02
N ARG A 32 23.79 -42.24 11.30
CA ARG A 32 22.40 -42.07 11.71
C ARG A 32 21.81 -40.73 11.21
N VAL A 33 22.60 -39.66 11.25
CA VAL A 33 22.18 -38.35 10.71
C VAL A 33 22.05 -38.38 9.19
N LYS A 34 22.99 -39.02 8.47
CA LYS A 34 22.91 -39.19 7.01
C LYS A 34 21.69 -40.00 6.59
N ALA A 35 21.40 -41.10 7.27
CA ALA A 35 20.22 -41.92 7.00
C ALA A 35 18.91 -41.15 7.23
N ALA A 36 18.80 -40.43 8.37
CA ALA A 36 17.63 -39.61 8.67
C ALA A 36 17.42 -38.48 7.63
N PHE A 37 18.50 -37.85 7.18
CA PHE A 37 18.44 -36.80 6.16
C PHE A 37 18.04 -37.35 4.78
N ALA A 38 18.54 -38.54 4.40
CA ALA A 38 18.15 -39.20 3.15
C ALA A 38 16.64 -39.53 3.11
N THR A 39 16.11 -40.05 4.22
CA THR A 39 14.67 -40.31 4.37
C THR A 39 13.84 -39.01 4.30
N GLN A 40 14.26 -37.94 4.97
CA GLN A 40 13.58 -36.64 4.89
C GLN A 40 13.59 -36.07 3.46
N ARG A 41 14.71 -36.17 2.74
CA ARG A 41 14.82 -35.73 1.34
C ARG A 41 13.89 -36.51 0.42
N GLN A 42 13.75 -37.81 0.62
CA GLN A 42 12.83 -38.63 -0.16
C GLN A 42 11.37 -38.22 0.07
N HIS A 43 10.97 -38.01 1.33
CA HIS A 43 9.62 -37.52 1.66
C HIS A 43 9.34 -36.13 1.08
N ALA A 44 10.30 -35.22 1.16
CA ALA A 44 10.16 -33.87 0.62
C ALA A 44 10.03 -33.87 -0.91
N THR A 45 10.82 -34.71 -1.58
CA THR A 45 10.76 -34.87 -3.04
C THR A 45 9.42 -35.47 -3.47
N ALA A 46 8.96 -36.52 -2.79
CA ALA A 46 7.68 -37.16 -3.08
C ALA A 46 6.50 -36.19 -2.91
N ARG A 47 6.53 -35.36 -1.85
CA ARG A 47 5.50 -34.35 -1.59
C ARG A 47 5.50 -33.20 -2.58
N THR A 48 6.68 -32.70 -2.92
CA THR A 48 6.80 -31.64 -3.91
C THR A 48 6.27 -32.14 -5.25
N LYS A 49 6.57 -33.39 -5.62
CA LYS A 49 6.02 -34.04 -6.82
C LYS A 49 4.49 -34.20 -6.75
N ALA A 50 3.94 -34.69 -5.65
CA ALA A 50 2.49 -34.84 -5.46
C ALA A 50 1.76 -33.48 -5.51
N TRP A 51 2.33 -32.45 -4.89
CA TRP A 51 1.79 -31.08 -4.91
C TRP A 51 1.87 -30.44 -6.30
N VAL A 52 2.97 -30.62 -7.03
CA VAL A 52 3.10 -30.16 -8.42
C VAL A 52 2.07 -30.84 -9.32
N ASN A 53 1.86 -32.14 -9.10
CA ASN A 53 0.87 -32.93 -9.83
C ASN A 53 -0.57 -32.59 -9.43
N GLY A 54 -0.78 -31.82 -8.35
CA GLY A 54 -2.11 -31.51 -7.86
C GLY A 54 -2.85 -32.73 -7.33
N ASP A 55 -2.12 -33.73 -6.83
CA ASP A 55 -2.68 -34.95 -6.24
C ASP A 55 -3.37 -34.66 -4.89
N ASP A 56 -3.09 -33.49 -4.30
CA ASP A 56 -3.74 -32.90 -3.12
C ASP A 56 -5.03 -32.11 -3.45
N LEU A 57 -5.34 -31.88 -4.73
CA LEU A 57 -6.53 -31.13 -5.12
C LEU A 57 -7.75 -32.05 -5.09
N ASP A 58 -8.54 -31.90 -4.04
CA ASP A 58 -9.85 -32.53 -3.92
C ASP A 58 -10.76 -32.18 -5.13
N PRO A 59 -11.50 -33.15 -5.71
CA PRO A 59 -12.38 -32.91 -6.85
C PRO A 59 -13.40 -31.78 -6.64
N VAL A 60 -13.94 -31.61 -5.44
CA VAL A 60 -14.88 -30.52 -5.13
C VAL A 60 -14.18 -29.17 -5.25
N THR A 61 -12.94 -29.06 -4.76
CA THR A 61 -12.14 -27.84 -4.87
C THR A 61 -11.87 -27.46 -6.33
N VAL A 62 -11.60 -28.44 -7.21
CA VAL A 62 -11.37 -28.18 -8.63
C VAL A 62 -12.66 -27.75 -9.33
N ILE A 63 -13.80 -28.35 -8.97
CA ILE A 63 -15.12 -27.97 -9.48
C ILE A 63 -15.47 -26.54 -9.05
N GLN A 64 -15.30 -26.20 -7.77
CA GLN A 64 -15.52 -24.84 -7.25
C GLN A 64 -14.67 -23.81 -8.00
N LEU A 65 -13.38 -24.09 -8.20
CA LEU A 65 -12.49 -23.20 -8.94
C LEU A 65 -12.92 -23.04 -10.41
N ALA A 66 -13.42 -24.09 -11.04
CA ALA A 66 -13.95 -24.02 -12.40
C ALA A 66 -15.23 -23.20 -12.47
N THR A 67 -16.13 -23.35 -11.48
CA THR A 67 -17.35 -22.54 -11.32
C THR A 67 -17.02 -21.07 -11.14
N GLU A 68 -16.17 -20.71 -10.18
CA GLU A 68 -15.77 -19.32 -9.91
C GLU A 68 -15.19 -18.63 -11.15
N ARG A 69 -14.37 -19.35 -11.93
CA ARG A 69 -13.80 -18.80 -13.17
C ARG A 69 -14.84 -18.61 -14.26
N LYS A 70 -15.81 -19.49 -14.34
CA LYS A 70 -16.90 -19.42 -15.31
C LYS A 70 -17.83 -18.26 -14.95
N GLU A 71 -18.18 -18.12 -13.67
CA GLU A 71 -18.90 -16.97 -13.12
C GLU A 71 -18.18 -15.66 -13.41
N LYS A 72 -16.87 -15.60 -13.12
CA LYS A 72 -16.06 -14.42 -13.41
C LYS A 72 -16.09 -14.05 -14.89
N ARG A 73 -15.82 -15.00 -15.80
CA ARG A 73 -15.86 -14.75 -17.25
C ARG A 73 -17.23 -14.29 -17.73
N TYR A 74 -18.30 -14.84 -17.16
CA TYR A 74 -19.66 -14.43 -17.48
C TYR A 74 -19.92 -12.99 -16.98
N SER A 75 -19.52 -12.67 -15.76
CA SER A 75 -19.63 -11.31 -15.19
C SER A 75 -18.82 -10.29 -15.98
N ASP A 76 -17.60 -10.63 -16.41
CA ASP A 76 -16.74 -9.76 -17.22
C ASP A 76 -17.38 -9.46 -18.58
N LYS A 77 -17.95 -10.49 -19.24
CA LYS A 77 -18.68 -10.33 -20.51
C LYS A 77 -19.93 -9.48 -20.34
N LEU A 78 -20.67 -9.66 -19.25
CA LEU A 78 -21.87 -8.90 -18.94
C LEU A 78 -21.53 -7.42 -18.70
N ALA A 79 -20.50 -7.15 -17.90
CA ALA A 79 -20.00 -5.80 -17.64
C ALA A 79 -19.49 -5.12 -18.92
N GLN A 80 -18.78 -5.85 -19.80
CA GLN A 80 -18.36 -5.34 -21.10
C GLN A 80 -19.56 -4.96 -21.98
N GLN A 81 -20.59 -5.82 -22.05
CA GLN A 81 -21.79 -5.53 -22.84
C GLN A 81 -22.58 -4.34 -22.27
N GLN A 82 -22.64 -4.18 -20.94
CA GLN A 82 -23.24 -3.00 -20.30
C GLN A 82 -22.52 -1.70 -20.68
N ARG A 83 -21.18 -1.71 -20.77
CA ARG A 83 -20.41 -0.54 -21.24
C ARG A 83 -20.72 -0.19 -22.69
N ILE A 84 -20.83 -1.20 -23.56
CA ILE A 84 -21.20 -0.99 -24.98
C ILE A 84 -22.59 -0.37 -25.10
N VAL A 85 -23.56 -0.82 -24.30
CA VAL A 85 -24.92 -0.25 -24.24
C VAL A 85 -24.88 1.19 -23.74
N ALA A 86 -24.15 1.47 -22.66
CA ALA A 86 -24.02 2.82 -22.12
C ALA A 86 -23.37 3.78 -23.13
N GLU A 87 -22.34 3.34 -23.84
CA GLU A 87 -21.69 4.11 -24.90
C GLU A 87 -22.64 4.40 -26.07
N ALA A 88 -23.43 3.41 -26.49
CA ALA A 88 -24.44 3.58 -27.54
C ALA A 88 -25.52 4.61 -27.12
N HIS A 89 -25.97 4.55 -25.86
CA HIS A 89 -26.88 5.54 -25.28
C HIS A 89 -26.27 6.94 -25.23
N GLY A 90 -25.02 7.07 -24.79
CA GLY A 90 -24.30 8.35 -24.76
C GLY A 90 -24.20 8.99 -26.16
N ARG A 91 -23.85 8.18 -27.17
CA ARG A 91 -23.80 8.65 -28.57
C ARG A 91 -25.17 9.09 -29.10
N LEU A 92 -26.24 8.35 -28.77
CA LEU A 92 -27.60 8.72 -29.15
C LEU A 92 -28.07 10.00 -28.44
N ALA A 93 -27.78 10.15 -27.15
CA ALA A 93 -28.11 11.34 -26.36
C ALA A 93 -27.40 12.58 -26.91
N HIS A 94 -26.09 12.47 -27.20
CA HIS A 94 -25.32 13.55 -27.80
C HIS A 94 -25.86 13.94 -29.19
N ALA A 95 -26.22 12.96 -30.02
CA ALA A 95 -26.84 13.23 -31.32
C ALA A 95 -28.20 13.93 -31.19
N LYS A 96 -29.00 13.59 -30.17
CA LYS A 96 -30.28 14.28 -29.89
C LYS A 96 -30.08 15.72 -29.44
N LEU A 97 -29.06 16.01 -28.63
CA LEU A 97 -28.72 17.38 -28.22
C LEU A 97 -28.34 18.25 -29.43
N ARG A 98 -27.51 17.73 -30.35
CA ARG A 98 -27.15 18.45 -31.58
C ARG A 98 -28.36 18.77 -32.48
N VAL A 99 -29.37 17.89 -32.53
CA VAL A 99 -30.64 18.21 -33.22
C VAL A 99 -31.36 19.39 -32.57
N GLN A 100 -31.38 19.43 -31.24
CA GLN A 100 -32.03 20.52 -30.50
C GLN A 100 -31.32 21.86 -30.73
N GLU A 101 -30.02 21.83 -30.97
CA GLU A 101 -29.19 23.00 -31.30
C GLU A 101 -29.31 23.44 -32.78
N GLY A 102 -30.17 22.77 -33.58
CA GLY A 102 -30.44 23.15 -34.97
C GLY A 102 -29.43 22.61 -35.98
N GLU A 103 -28.48 21.77 -35.55
CA GLU A 103 -27.61 21.05 -36.47
C GLU A 103 -28.34 19.82 -37.04
N ALA A 104 -28.12 19.51 -38.31
CA ALA A 104 -28.68 18.32 -38.95
C ALA A 104 -27.73 17.13 -38.81
N PRO A 105 -27.92 16.20 -37.84
CA PRO A 105 -27.05 15.05 -37.73
C PRO A 105 -27.41 14.02 -38.80
N PRO A 106 -26.41 13.40 -39.42
CA PRO A 106 -26.65 12.19 -40.19
C PRO A 106 -27.00 11.04 -39.24
N ASN A 107 -28.17 10.41 -39.47
CA ASN A 107 -28.54 9.07 -39.02
C ASN A 107 -28.93 8.83 -37.54
N LEU A 108 -29.82 9.65 -36.96
CA LEU A 108 -30.46 9.34 -35.67
C LEU A 108 -31.15 7.97 -35.63
N SER A 109 -31.80 7.57 -36.71
CA SER A 109 -32.49 6.27 -36.83
C SER A 109 -31.54 5.09 -36.71
N HIS A 110 -30.34 5.19 -37.30
CA HIS A 110 -29.30 4.17 -37.18
C HIS A 110 -28.77 4.06 -35.75
N LEU A 111 -28.54 5.20 -35.07
CA LEU A 111 -28.09 5.21 -33.68
C LEU A 111 -29.14 4.60 -32.74
N ALA A 112 -30.42 4.93 -32.93
CA ALA A 112 -31.51 4.32 -32.18
C ALA A 112 -31.61 2.80 -32.44
N GLY A 113 -31.46 2.37 -33.69
CA GLY A 113 -31.43 0.95 -34.04
C GLY A 113 -30.25 0.20 -33.41
N ARG A 114 -29.08 0.84 -33.32
CA ARG A 114 -27.90 0.27 -32.65
C ARG A 114 -28.12 0.14 -31.14
N VAL A 115 -28.71 1.13 -30.48
CA VAL A 115 -29.06 1.03 -29.04
C VAL A 115 -29.98 -0.15 -28.80
N ALA A 116 -31.06 -0.28 -29.58
CA ALA A 116 -32.00 -1.39 -29.45
C ALA A 116 -31.34 -2.77 -29.69
N ALA A 117 -30.41 -2.86 -30.65
CA ALA A 117 -29.67 -4.09 -30.92
C ALA A 117 -28.76 -4.49 -29.75
N GLU A 118 -28.03 -3.54 -29.16
CA GLU A 118 -27.13 -3.81 -28.03
C GLU A 118 -27.87 -4.10 -26.73
N GLU A 119 -29.03 -3.45 -26.50
CA GLU A 119 -29.94 -3.74 -25.38
C GLU A 119 -30.52 -5.15 -25.49
N SER A 120 -30.98 -5.54 -26.68
CA SER A 120 -31.48 -6.89 -26.94
C SER A 120 -30.40 -7.94 -26.69
N LYS A 121 -29.16 -7.66 -27.12
CA LYS A 121 -28.01 -8.53 -26.85
C LYS A 121 -27.69 -8.60 -25.35
N LEU A 122 -27.74 -7.49 -24.62
CA LEU A 122 -27.55 -7.49 -23.16
C LEU A 122 -28.64 -8.32 -22.46
N ALA A 123 -29.91 -8.12 -22.81
CA ALA A 123 -31.03 -8.88 -22.28
C ALA A 123 -30.88 -10.39 -22.56
N SER A 124 -30.44 -10.74 -23.78
CA SER A 124 -30.17 -12.13 -24.14
C SER A 124 -29.07 -12.75 -23.28
N MET A 125 -28.02 -12.00 -22.93
CA MET A 125 -26.95 -12.48 -22.07
C MET A 125 -27.43 -12.67 -20.63
N GLN A 126 -28.23 -11.74 -20.11
CA GLN A 126 -28.83 -11.82 -18.76
C GLN A 126 -29.81 -12.98 -18.62
N ALA A 127 -30.51 -13.34 -19.70
CA ALA A 127 -31.48 -14.43 -19.69
C ALA A 127 -30.84 -15.83 -19.76
N VAL A 128 -29.55 -15.95 -20.13
CA VAL A 128 -28.87 -17.25 -20.19
C VAL A 128 -28.43 -17.68 -18.79
N PRO A 129 -29.03 -18.73 -18.19
CA PRO A 129 -28.60 -19.24 -16.90
C PRO A 129 -27.17 -19.80 -17.00
N LEU A 130 -26.34 -19.50 -15.99
CA LEU A 130 -24.98 -20.01 -15.94
C LEU A 130 -25.00 -21.52 -15.65
N LEU A 131 -24.70 -22.33 -16.67
CA LEU A 131 -24.61 -23.77 -16.52
C LEU A 131 -23.38 -24.17 -15.70
N PRO A 132 -23.43 -25.29 -14.96
CA PRO A 132 -22.27 -25.82 -14.23
C PRO A 132 -21.04 -26.02 -15.15
N PRO A 133 -19.82 -26.00 -14.61
CA PRO A 133 -18.61 -26.16 -15.40
C PRO A 133 -18.60 -27.53 -16.09
N THR A 134 -18.17 -27.55 -17.34
CA THR A 134 -17.97 -28.77 -18.13
C THR A 134 -16.70 -29.51 -17.69
N ASP A 135 -16.60 -30.81 -17.98
CA ASP A 135 -15.39 -31.60 -17.68
C ASP A 135 -14.13 -30.97 -18.27
N ARG A 136 -14.23 -30.38 -19.46
CA ARG A 136 -13.13 -29.64 -20.10
C ARG A 136 -12.72 -28.40 -19.29
N GLU A 137 -13.67 -27.67 -18.73
CA GLU A 137 -13.41 -26.52 -17.86
C GLU A 137 -12.77 -26.94 -16.52
N ILE A 138 -13.22 -28.06 -15.95
CA ILE A 138 -12.64 -28.67 -14.74
C ILE A 138 -11.19 -29.11 -14.99
N VAL A 139 -10.91 -29.77 -16.13
CA VAL A 139 -9.55 -30.18 -16.52
C VAL A 139 -8.64 -28.96 -16.75
N ASN A 140 -9.15 -27.92 -17.40
CA ASN A 140 -8.42 -26.67 -17.60
C ASN A 140 -8.12 -25.95 -16.27
N ALA A 141 -9.07 -25.96 -15.32
CA ALA A 141 -8.87 -25.43 -13.98
C ALA A 141 -7.73 -26.17 -13.26
N ARG A 142 -7.72 -27.51 -13.32
CA ARG A 142 -6.64 -28.34 -12.79
C ARG A 142 -5.30 -28.04 -13.45
N HIS A 143 -5.25 -27.98 -14.78
CA HIS A 143 -4.02 -27.70 -15.53
C HIS A 143 -3.43 -26.33 -15.17
N SER A 144 -4.28 -25.30 -15.06
CA SER A 144 -3.81 -23.96 -14.69
C SER A 144 -3.27 -23.86 -13.27
N LYS A 145 -3.80 -24.64 -12.32
CA LYS A 145 -3.26 -24.71 -10.96
C LYS A 145 -1.91 -25.43 -10.95
N ARG A 146 -1.76 -26.52 -11.72
CA ARG A 146 -0.46 -27.17 -11.94
C ARG A 146 0.55 -26.20 -12.54
N ALA A 147 0.17 -25.43 -13.56
CA ALA A 147 1.02 -24.42 -14.18
C ALA A 147 1.39 -23.30 -13.20
N GLY A 148 0.44 -22.79 -12.40
CA GLY A 148 0.73 -21.79 -11.36
C GLY A 148 1.68 -22.31 -10.28
N ARG A 149 1.51 -23.56 -9.84
CA ARG A 149 2.42 -24.21 -8.88
C ARG A 149 3.82 -24.43 -9.45
N ALA A 150 3.91 -24.83 -10.72
CA ALA A 150 5.18 -24.93 -11.43
C ALA A 150 5.87 -23.56 -11.58
N ALA A 151 5.11 -22.49 -11.86
CA ALA A 151 5.63 -21.12 -11.91
C ALA A 151 6.12 -20.62 -10.55
N VAL A 152 5.45 -20.98 -9.44
CA VAL A 152 5.94 -20.68 -8.08
C VAL A 152 7.27 -21.37 -7.80
N ILE A 153 7.45 -22.62 -8.23
CA ILE A 153 8.72 -23.33 -8.08
C ILE A 153 9.82 -22.71 -8.95
N ALA A 154 9.49 -22.31 -10.17
CA ALA A 154 10.43 -21.68 -11.09
C ALA A 154 10.80 -20.24 -10.67
N GLY A 155 9.86 -19.49 -10.08
CA GLY A 155 10.00 -18.07 -9.74
C GLY A 155 10.36 -17.77 -8.28
N GLY A 156 10.15 -18.69 -7.35
CA GLY A 156 10.40 -18.46 -5.92
C GLY A 156 11.11 -19.63 -5.25
N GLY A 157 12.32 -19.40 -4.72
CA GLY A 157 13.00 -20.11 -3.63
C GLY A 157 13.21 -21.64 -3.71
N LEU A 158 12.20 -22.43 -4.03
CA LEU A 158 12.23 -23.90 -4.07
C LEU A 158 13.06 -24.44 -5.25
N GLY A 159 13.26 -23.65 -6.32
CA GLY A 159 14.24 -23.97 -7.37
C GLY A 159 15.69 -24.07 -6.87
N SER A 160 15.99 -23.58 -5.66
CA SER A 160 17.31 -23.67 -5.02
C SER A 160 17.55 -24.96 -4.23
N PHE A 161 16.60 -25.91 -4.17
CA PHE A 161 16.77 -27.16 -3.41
C PHE A 161 17.97 -28.04 -3.84
N PRO A 162 18.37 -28.11 -5.12
CA PRO A 162 19.62 -28.79 -5.49
C PRO A 162 20.86 -28.11 -4.89
N ILE A 163 20.81 -26.78 -4.71
CA ILE A 163 21.90 -25.93 -4.22
C ILE A 163 22.04 -26.04 -2.68
N LEU A 164 20.95 -26.31 -1.96
CA LEU A 164 20.96 -26.58 -0.52
C LEU A 164 21.65 -27.90 -0.15
N GLY A 165 21.54 -28.92 -1.01
CA GLY A 165 22.23 -30.20 -0.82
C GLY A 165 23.75 -30.08 -0.92
N THR A 166 24.24 -29.34 -1.91
CA THR A 166 25.68 -29.08 -2.09
C THR A 166 26.24 -28.13 -1.02
N ALA A 167 25.45 -27.14 -0.58
CA ALA A 167 25.83 -26.26 0.53
C ALA A 167 26.00 -27.01 1.87
N LEU A 168 25.14 -28.00 2.16
CA LEU A 168 25.23 -28.82 3.36
C LEU A 168 26.43 -29.78 3.33
N GLU A 169 26.75 -30.39 2.19
CA GLU A 169 27.99 -31.18 2.02
C GLU A 169 29.24 -30.31 2.20
N MET A 170 29.24 -29.07 1.69
CA MET A 170 30.34 -28.12 1.89
C MET A 170 30.51 -27.69 3.35
N THR A 171 29.42 -27.61 4.13
CA THR A 171 29.51 -27.31 5.58
C THR A 171 30.05 -28.48 6.40
N ALA A 172 29.85 -29.72 5.97
CA ALA A 172 30.49 -30.89 6.59
C ALA A 172 32.03 -30.91 6.38
N HIS A 173 32.54 -30.12 5.43
CA HIS A 173 33.96 -29.93 5.15
C HIS A 173 34.55 -28.61 5.68
N GLY A 174 33.86 -27.93 6.61
CA GLY A 174 34.48 -26.85 7.41
C GLY A 174 34.40 -25.43 6.84
N GLN A 175 33.47 -25.14 5.93
CA GLN A 175 33.21 -23.76 5.46
C GLN A 175 31.85 -23.22 5.96
N PRO A 176 31.80 -22.48 7.08
CA PRO A 176 30.54 -22.06 7.71
C PRO A 176 29.84 -20.87 7.03
N LEU A 177 30.50 -20.18 6.08
CA LEU A 177 29.98 -18.95 5.46
C LEU A 177 28.84 -19.18 4.44
N VAL A 178 28.63 -20.40 3.95
CA VAL A 178 27.59 -20.70 2.95
C VAL A 178 26.18 -20.74 3.55
N LEU A 179 26.05 -21.06 4.84
CA LEU A 179 24.75 -21.10 5.56
C LEU A 179 24.18 -19.70 5.85
N ALA A 180 25.02 -18.67 5.93
CA ALA A 180 24.57 -17.30 6.18
C ALA A 180 23.90 -16.65 4.95
N ALA A 181 24.17 -17.15 3.74
CA ALA A 181 23.61 -16.62 2.49
C ALA A 181 22.25 -17.25 2.11
N LEU A 182 21.90 -18.40 2.68
CA LEU A 182 20.64 -19.11 2.41
C LEU A 182 19.66 -18.89 3.57
N GLY A 183 19.04 -17.70 3.58
CA GLY A 183 18.21 -17.20 4.66
C GLY A 183 17.02 -18.10 5.08
N SER A 184 16.50 -17.76 6.26
CA SER A 184 15.43 -18.42 7.05
C SER A 184 14.17 -18.89 6.28
N ALA A 185 13.87 -18.33 5.11
CA ALA A 185 12.76 -18.76 4.27
C ALA A 185 12.96 -20.18 3.68
N ALA A 186 14.19 -20.54 3.29
CA ALA A 186 14.47 -21.85 2.71
C ALA A 186 14.48 -22.96 3.80
N GLY A 187 14.96 -22.61 5.00
CA GLY A 187 14.89 -23.49 6.18
C GLY A 187 13.46 -23.75 6.64
N TYR A 188 12.59 -22.73 6.64
CA TYR A 188 11.18 -22.88 7.00
C TYR A 188 10.39 -23.68 5.96
N GLY A 189 10.65 -23.47 4.67
CA GLY A 189 10.10 -24.27 3.59
C GLY A 189 10.48 -25.76 3.69
N TRP A 190 11.76 -26.05 3.98
CA TRP A 190 12.21 -27.43 4.21
C TRP A 190 11.56 -28.06 5.45
N TYR A 191 11.46 -27.30 6.55
CA TYR A 191 10.85 -27.76 7.79
C TYR A 191 9.38 -28.14 7.64
N LEU A 192 8.59 -27.38 6.87
CA LEU A 192 7.18 -27.70 6.61
C LEU A 192 7.01 -28.93 5.71
N VAL A 193 7.90 -29.10 4.73
CA VAL A 193 7.79 -30.19 3.75
C VAL A 193 8.33 -31.53 4.28
N SER A 194 9.23 -31.52 5.27
CA SER A 194 9.92 -32.73 5.80
C SER A 194 9.23 -33.46 6.96
N ARG A 195 8.17 -32.91 7.58
CA ARG A 195 7.48 -33.56 8.71
C ARG A 195 6.49 -34.65 8.27
N PRO A 196 6.50 -35.88 8.82
CA PRO A 196 5.48 -36.89 8.49
C PRO A 196 4.08 -36.40 8.85
N PHE A 197 3.13 -36.57 7.93
CA PHE A 197 1.73 -36.22 8.15
C PHE A 197 1.08 -37.49 8.70
N THR A 198 0.81 -37.54 10.00
CA THR A 198 -0.19 -38.48 10.51
C THR A 198 -1.54 -37.93 10.10
N ALA A 199 -2.14 -38.51 9.06
CA ALA A 199 -3.55 -38.34 8.83
C ALA A 199 -4.27 -38.78 10.11
N ARG A 200 -4.88 -37.84 10.83
CA ARG A 200 -5.84 -38.16 11.88
C ARG A 200 -7.05 -38.79 11.19
N THR A 201 -7.03 -40.10 11.05
CA THR A 201 -8.28 -40.88 11.04
C THR A 201 -8.92 -40.68 12.40
N ALA A 202 -10.15 -40.18 12.39
CA ALA A 202 -10.99 -40.07 13.57
C ALA A 202 -11.34 -41.49 14.05
N GLU A 203 -10.67 -41.96 15.09
CA GLU A 203 -11.14 -43.08 15.92
C GLU A 203 -10.46 -43.00 17.29
N GLY A 204 -11.25 -43.27 18.33
CA GLY A 204 -11.01 -42.85 19.71
C GLY A 204 -9.75 -43.41 20.36
N ALA A 205 -9.15 -42.59 21.23
CA ALA A 205 -8.21 -43.04 22.24
C ALA A 205 -8.45 -42.22 23.51
N GLU A 206 -9.14 -42.83 24.47
CA GLU A 206 -9.10 -42.43 25.88
C GLU A 206 -7.64 -42.49 26.37
N VAL A 207 -7.20 -41.46 27.10
CA VAL A 207 -5.94 -41.48 27.83
C VAL A 207 -6.19 -41.02 29.27
N PRO A 208 -5.66 -41.71 30.29
CA PRO A 208 -6.13 -41.58 31.66
C PRO A 208 -5.56 -40.33 32.37
N PHE A 209 -6.37 -39.80 33.27
CA PHE A 209 -6.00 -38.79 34.26
C PHE A 209 -4.74 -39.19 35.04
N MET A 210 -3.74 -38.30 35.08
CA MET A 210 -2.77 -38.25 36.18
C MET A 210 -2.93 -36.93 36.94
N THR A 211 -3.48 -37.05 38.14
CA THR A 211 -3.42 -36.05 39.21
C THR A 211 -2.04 -36.04 39.83
N THR A 212 -1.39 -34.87 39.95
CA THR A 212 -0.30 -34.60 40.91
C THR A 212 -0.31 -33.11 41.31
N PRO A 213 0.25 -32.76 42.48
CA PRO A 213 -0.40 -31.85 43.43
C PRO A 213 0.08 -30.39 43.36
N THR A 214 -0.74 -29.55 43.98
CA THR A 214 -0.47 -28.18 44.46
C THR A 214 0.98 -27.94 44.90
N GLY A 215 1.70 -27.14 44.10
CA GLY A 215 2.98 -26.56 44.45
C GLY A 215 2.93 -25.04 44.27
N SER A 216 2.94 -24.31 45.38
CA SER A 216 3.07 -22.86 45.45
C SER A 216 4.34 -22.38 44.75
N LEU A 217 4.23 -21.43 43.82
CA LEU A 217 5.37 -20.76 43.21
C LEU A 217 5.91 -19.64 44.12
N PRO A 218 7.24 -19.46 44.20
CA PRO A 218 7.88 -18.49 45.08
C PRO A 218 7.77 -17.06 44.56
N ALA A 219 7.58 -16.14 45.51
CA ALA A 219 7.58 -14.70 45.32
C ALA A 219 8.99 -14.17 45.01
N THR A 220 9.38 -14.11 43.74
CA THR A 220 10.53 -13.31 43.27
C THR A 220 10.48 -13.22 41.75
N PHE A 221 9.71 -12.27 41.21
CA PHE A 221 9.89 -11.69 39.86
C PHE A 221 9.07 -10.39 39.78
N GLN A 222 9.40 -9.42 40.63
CA GLN A 222 9.12 -8.01 40.37
C GLN A 222 10.37 -7.45 39.68
N ALA A 223 10.33 -7.38 38.36
CA ALA A 223 11.26 -6.60 37.55
C ALA A 223 10.42 -5.68 36.67
N ASP A 224 10.55 -4.38 36.89
CA ASP A 224 9.89 -3.33 36.09
C ASP A 224 10.35 -3.40 34.63
N PRO A 225 9.44 -3.38 33.64
CA PRO A 225 9.81 -3.09 32.27
C PRO A 225 9.90 -1.57 32.07
N ALA A 226 11.11 -1.11 31.80
CA ALA A 226 11.36 0.20 31.21
C ALA A 226 10.72 0.22 29.80
N GLY A 227 9.55 0.85 29.69
CA GLY A 227 8.82 0.93 28.43
C GLY A 227 7.38 1.41 28.57
N GLY A 228 7.17 2.61 29.12
CA GLY A 228 6.06 3.49 28.77
C GLY A 228 4.63 2.93 28.74
N ALA A 229 4.24 2.00 29.62
CA ALA A 229 2.85 1.85 29.98
C ALA A 229 2.55 2.87 31.09
N VAL A 230 1.77 3.91 30.77
CA VAL A 230 1.25 4.81 31.80
C VAL A 230 0.29 3.99 32.66
N VAL A 231 0.75 3.58 33.84
CA VAL A 231 -0.13 3.15 34.92
C VAL A 231 -0.91 4.39 35.32
N MET A 232 -2.18 4.46 34.89
CA MET A 232 -3.10 5.52 35.32
C MET A 232 -3.30 5.38 36.83
N PRO A 233 -2.98 6.41 37.63
CA PRO A 233 -3.10 6.33 39.08
C PRO A 233 -4.60 6.36 39.45
N GLY A 234 -5.14 5.21 39.86
CA GLY A 234 -6.51 5.09 40.36
C GLY A 234 -7.23 3.76 40.12
N SER A 235 -6.67 2.81 39.37
CA SER A 235 -7.33 1.51 39.14
C SER A 235 -7.18 0.56 40.33
N SER A 236 -8.13 0.61 41.25
CA SER A 236 -8.54 -0.60 41.99
C SER A 236 -9.26 -1.53 41.01
N GLY A 237 -8.52 -2.07 40.02
CA GLY A 237 -9.08 -2.89 38.96
C GLY A 237 -9.58 -4.20 39.54
N ALA A 238 -10.89 -4.49 39.40
CA ALA A 238 -11.41 -5.80 39.73
C ALA A 238 -10.69 -6.85 38.86
N VAL A 239 -10.07 -7.83 39.52
CA VAL A 239 -9.57 -9.05 38.88
C VAL A 239 -10.51 -10.16 39.30
N MET A 240 -11.08 -10.86 38.34
CA MET A 240 -11.92 -12.03 38.58
C MET A 240 -11.49 -13.17 37.68
N SER A 241 -11.43 -14.37 38.23
CA SER A 241 -11.15 -15.61 37.49
C SER A 241 -12.38 -16.53 37.45
N VAL A 242 -12.39 -17.46 36.51
CA VAL A 242 -13.51 -18.39 36.29
C VAL A 242 -13.80 -19.26 37.51
N GLU A 243 -12.80 -19.52 38.36
CA GLU A 243 -12.92 -20.29 39.61
C GLU A 243 -13.69 -19.56 40.70
N GLN A 244 -13.82 -18.23 40.59
CA GLN A 244 -14.54 -17.40 41.56
C GLN A 244 -16.04 -17.26 41.24
N LEU A 245 -16.48 -17.77 40.08
CA LEU A 245 -17.88 -17.74 39.69
C LEU A 245 -18.70 -18.77 40.48
N ALA A 246 -19.91 -18.37 40.90
CA ALA A 246 -20.86 -19.29 41.51
C ALA A 246 -21.28 -20.42 40.53
N ASP A 247 -21.37 -21.64 41.06
CA ASP A 247 -21.87 -22.78 40.30
C ASP A 247 -23.32 -22.53 39.85
N GLY A 248 -23.58 -22.71 38.55
CA GLY A 248 -24.91 -22.50 37.97
C GLY A 248 -25.28 -21.04 37.70
N GLY A 249 -24.35 -20.08 37.86
CA GLY A 249 -24.56 -18.69 37.45
C GLY A 249 -24.98 -18.58 35.98
N LYS A 250 -25.96 -17.71 35.69
CA LYS A 250 -26.45 -17.45 34.33
C LYS A 250 -25.97 -16.08 33.84
N PRO A 251 -25.64 -15.92 32.54
CA PRO A 251 -25.36 -14.62 31.97
C PRO A 251 -26.51 -13.65 32.20
N PHE A 252 -26.18 -12.38 32.39
CA PHE A 252 -27.15 -11.31 32.55
C PHE A 252 -26.76 -10.08 31.73
N PRO A 253 -27.74 -9.23 31.35
CA PRO A 253 -27.48 -8.03 30.54
C PRO A 253 -26.49 -7.05 31.17
N LEU A 254 -25.72 -6.36 30.33
CA LEU A 254 -24.69 -5.41 30.76
C LEU A 254 -25.25 -4.27 31.62
N ARG A 255 -26.49 -3.84 31.36
CA ARG A 255 -27.20 -2.82 32.15
C ARG A 255 -27.34 -3.17 33.64
N ASN A 256 -27.20 -4.45 34.02
CA ASN A 256 -27.28 -4.87 35.42
C ASN A 256 -25.90 -4.81 36.12
N ALA A 257 -24.80 -4.70 35.38
CA ALA A 257 -23.47 -4.50 35.94
C ALA A 257 -23.26 -3.02 36.33
N ARG A 258 -23.21 -2.74 37.63
CA ARG A 258 -23.00 -1.38 38.18
C ARG A 258 -21.61 -1.18 38.76
N THR A 259 -20.88 -2.26 39.00
CA THR A 259 -19.54 -2.26 39.58
C THR A 259 -18.55 -3.00 38.70
N PRO A 260 -17.22 -2.71 38.81
CA PRO A 260 -16.20 -3.45 38.09
C PRO A 260 -16.25 -4.96 38.32
N GLN A 261 -16.55 -5.41 39.54
CA GLN A 261 -16.66 -6.82 39.90
C GLN A 261 -17.86 -7.49 39.21
N GLN A 262 -19.02 -6.83 39.21
CA GLN A 262 -20.22 -7.33 38.51
C GLN A 262 -20.01 -7.41 37.00
N LEU A 263 -19.23 -6.48 36.43
CA LEU A 263 -18.86 -6.58 35.02
C LEU A 263 -17.97 -7.80 34.76
N ALA A 264 -16.94 -7.99 35.58
CA ALA A 264 -16.04 -9.14 35.44
C ALA A 264 -16.81 -10.46 35.52
N GLU A 265 -17.76 -10.57 36.46
CA GLU A 265 -18.69 -11.70 36.58
C GLU A 265 -19.56 -11.87 35.33
N CYS A 266 -20.18 -10.77 34.86
CA CYS A 266 -21.02 -10.75 33.66
C CYS A 266 -20.26 -11.31 32.43
N VAL A 267 -19.03 -10.83 32.21
CA VAL A 267 -18.17 -11.24 31.09
C VAL A 267 -17.80 -12.73 31.20
N LEU A 268 -17.38 -13.20 32.37
CA LEU A 268 -17.00 -14.61 32.56
C LEU A 268 -18.20 -15.55 32.42
N LEU A 269 -19.38 -15.17 32.94
CA LEU A 269 -20.61 -15.98 32.79
C LEU A 269 -21.05 -16.04 31.32
N ALA A 270 -21.02 -14.92 30.59
CA ALA A 270 -21.33 -14.89 29.16
C ALA A 270 -20.34 -15.73 28.35
N ALA A 271 -19.04 -15.60 28.63
CA ALA A 271 -17.99 -16.40 27.99
C ALA A 271 -18.20 -17.90 28.23
N ARG A 272 -18.49 -18.31 29.47
CA ARG A 272 -18.81 -19.70 29.82
C ARG A 272 -20.02 -20.22 29.06
N ALA A 273 -21.10 -19.43 28.97
CA ALA A 273 -22.32 -19.83 28.28
C ALA A 273 -22.11 -20.02 26.77
N GLU A 274 -21.25 -19.20 26.15
CA GLU A 274 -20.93 -19.27 24.71
C GLU A 274 -19.69 -20.12 24.39
N SER A 275 -19.16 -20.83 25.40
CA SER A 275 -17.96 -21.68 25.27
C SER A 275 -16.72 -20.92 24.76
N VAL A 276 -16.59 -19.65 25.15
CA VAL A 276 -15.41 -18.83 24.89
C VAL A 276 -14.39 -19.06 26.01
N PRO A 277 -13.12 -19.40 25.71
CA PRO A 277 -12.14 -19.85 26.71
C PRO A 277 -11.55 -18.72 27.57
N ILE A 278 -12.35 -17.70 27.94
CA ILE A 278 -11.93 -16.63 28.84
C ILE A 278 -11.89 -17.19 30.27
N VAL A 279 -10.72 -17.09 30.90
CA VAL A 279 -10.51 -17.57 32.28
C VAL A 279 -10.34 -16.46 33.30
N GLU A 280 -10.07 -15.25 32.84
CA GLU A 280 -9.79 -14.12 33.72
C GLU A 280 -10.19 -12.81 33.05
N VAL A 281 -10.75 -11.91 33.86
CA VAL A 281 -11.06 -10.52 33.50
C VAL A 281 -10.37 -9.61 34.51
N SER A 282 -9.71 -8.58 34.00
CA SER A 282 -8.87 -7.64 34.76
C SER A 282 -9.03 -6.23 34.19
N ASP A 283 -8.47 -5.22 34.88
CA ASP A 283 -8.40 -3.83 34.42
C ASP A 283 -9.76 -3.27 33.94
N VAL A 284 -10.80 -3.58 34.69
CA VAL A 284 -12.16 -3.15 34.39
C VAL A 284 -12.33 -1.65 34.65
N VAL A 285 -12.72 -0.91 33.60
CA VAL A 285 -12.93 0.54 33.62
C VAL A 285 -14.29 0.89 33.01
N ARG A 286 -15.06 1.73 33.73
CA ARG A 286 -16.28 2.35 33.19
C ARG A 286 -15.88 3.51 32.28
N GLN A 287 -16.43 3.54 31.08
CA GLN A 287 -16.26 4.61 30.11
C GLN A 287 -17.60 5.34 29.88
N PRO A 288 -17.61 6.59 29.37
CA PRO A 288 -18.84 7.31 29.05
C PRO A 288 -19.75 6.54 28.07
N TRP A 289 -19.16 5.73 27.20
CA TRP A 289 -19.83 4.96 26.16
C TRP A 289 -20.11 3.49 26.54
N GLY A 290 -19.67 3.02 27.72
CA GLY A 290 -19.82 1.61 28.10
C GLY A 290 -18.73 1.12 29.06
N TRP A 291 -18.11 -0.02 28.76
CA TRP A 291 -17.07 -0.62 29.59
C TRP A 291 -15.86 -1.10 28.79
N GLN A 292 -14.70 -1.09 29.42
CA GLN A 292 -13.48 -1.69 28.91
C GLN A 292 -12.88 -2.62 29.97
N CYS A 293 -12.36 -3.77 29.56
CA CYS A 293 -11.57 -4.64 30.42
C CYS A 293 -10.50 -5.38 29.62
N ILE A 294 -9.56 -6.01 30.33
CA ILE A 294 -8.61 -6.94 29.72
C ILE A 294 -9.03 -8.35 30.08
N VAL A 295 -9.16 -9.19 29.05
CA VAL A 295 -9.52 -10.60 29.19
C VAL A 295 -8.33 -11.48 28.84
N ARG A 296 -8.19 -12.62 29.52
CA ARG A 296 -7.18 -13.64 29.25
C ARG A 296 -7.85 -14.98 28.92
N VAL A 297 -7.39 -15.61 27.84
CA VAL A 297 -7.85 -16.94 27.45
C VAL A 297 -6.95 -18.04 28.01
N SER A 298 -7.51 -19.22 28.31
CA SER A 298 -6.74 -20.39 28.78
C SER A 298 -6.02 -21.10 27.64
N GLU A 299 -6.66 -21.18 26.47
CA GLU A 299 -6.18 -21.92 25.32
C GLU A 299 -6.45 -21.16 24.01
N GLY A 300 -5.68 -21.51 22.97
CA GLY A 300 -5.79 -20.86 21.67
C GLY A 300 -5.37 -19.39 21.67
N THR A 301 -6.16 -18.56 21.01
CA THR A 301 -5.95 -17.11 20.88
C THR A 301 -7.27 -16.37 21.13
N PRO A 302 -7.23 -15.05 21.36
CA PRO A 302 -8.43 -14.21 21.42
C PRO A 302 -9.32 -14.22 20.17
N GLU A 303 -8.94 -14.93 19.10
CA GLU A 303 -9.77 -15.16 17.91
C GLU A 303 -11.13 -15.77 18.25
N ALA A 304 -11.19 -16.68 19.23
CA ALA A 304 -12.44 -17.28 19.69
C ALA A 304 -13.45 -16.24 20.19
N ILE A 305 -12.97 -15.11 20.73
CA ILE A 305 -13.82 -13.99 21.17
C ILE A 305 -14.40 -13.27 19.94
N ILE A 306 -13.61 -13.06 18.90
CA ILE A 306 -14.05 -12.44 17.64
C ILE A 306 -15.11 -13.29 16.95
N GLU A 307 -14.89 -14.61 16.87
CA GLU A 307 -15.84 -15.56 16.27
C GLU A 307 -17.19 -15.58 17.00
N LYS A 308 -17.17 -15.37 18.32
CA LYS A 308 -18.36 -15.38 19.20
C LYS A 308 -18.90 -14.01 19.56
N ALA A 309 -18.41 -12.93 18.94
CA ALA A 309 -18.79 -11.56 19.31
C ALA A 309 -20.31 -11.31 19.22
N GLY A 310 -20.98 -11.78 18.17
CA GLY A 310 -22.44 -11.60 18.02
C GLY A 310 -23.27 -12.38 19.05
N ASP A 311 -22.82 -13.58 19.44
CA ASP A 311 -23.46 -14.36 20.50
C ASP A 311 -23.30 -13.66 21.86
N LEU A 312 -22.11 -13.10 22.12
CA LEU A 312 -21.82 -12.29 23.31
C LEU A 312 -22.64 -10.99 23.35
N GLU A 313 -22.80 -10.29 22.22
CA GLU A 313 -23.68 -9.10 22.11
C GLU A 313 -25.09 -9.41 22.58
N THR A 314 -25.62 -10.56 22.18
CA THR A 314 -26.96 -11.03 22.59
C THR A 314 -27.03 -11.27 24.10
N LYS A 315 -25.99 -11.82 24.73
CA LYS A 315 -25.96 -12.03 26.19
C LYS A 315 -25.84 -10.73 26.97
N PHE A 316 -25.08 -9.79 26.44
CA PHE A 316 -24.88 -8.49 27.06
C PHE A 316 -26.04 -7.51 26.81
N ASP A 317 -26.98 -7.84 25.90
CA ASP A 317 -28.03 -6.93 25.44
C ASP A 317 -27.44 -5.66 24.83
N LEU A 318 -26.40 -5.83 24.00
CA LEU A 318 -25.69 -4.77 23.29
C LEU A 318 -26.20 -4.62 21.85
N PRO A 319 -26.07 -3.42 21.25
CA PRO A 319 -26.31 -3.26 19.82
C PRO A 319 -25.33 -4.13 19.00
N ALA A 320 -25.68 -4.37 17.74
CA ALA A 320 -24.79 -5.05 16.81
C ALA A 320 -23.44 -4.34 16.71
N ASN A 321 -22.35 -5.10 16.72
CA ASN A 321 -20.96 -4.61 16.81
C ASN A 321 -20.62 -3.89 18.13
N GLY A 322 -21.41 -4.12 19.18
CA GLY A 322 -21.18 -3.62 20.52
C GLY A 322 -20.04 -4.33 21.25
N VAL A 323 -19.67 -5.55 20.84
CA VAL A 323 -18.52 -6.28 21.40
C VAL A 323 -17.31 -6.09 20.48
N ARG A 324 -16.32 -5.31 20.93
CA ARG A 324 -15.11 -4.96 20.17
C ARG A 324 -13.85 -5.52 20.83
N PRO A 325 -13.44 -6.76 20.49
CA PRO A 325 -12.19 -7.34 20.97
C PRO A 325 -10.98 -6.78 20.19
N GLN A 326 -9.94 -6.39 20.91
CA GLN A 326 -8.63 -5.99 20.38
C GLN A 326 -7.57 -6.94 20.94
N PRO A 327 -7.14 -7.96 20.19
CA PRO A 327 -6.05 -8.84 20.60
C PRO A 327 -4.76 -8.05 20.85
N LEU A 328 -4.08 -8.35 21.97
CA LEU A 328 -2.82 -7.68 22.33
C LEU A 328 -1.63 -8.40 21.70
N LYS A 329 -0.86 -7.70 20.86
CA LYS A 329 0.35 -8.28 20.23
C LYS A 329 1.42 -8.64 21.26
N ALA A 330 1.61 -7.82 22.29
CA ALA A 330 2.59 -8.05 23.35
C ALA A 330 2.20 -9.21 24.29
N ARG A 331 0.91 -9.54 24.41
CA ARG A 331 0.40 -10.62 25.25
C ARG A 331 -0.62 -11.45 24.48
N ARG A 332 -0.13 -12.44 23.72
CA ARG A 332 -0.94 -13.20 22.76
C ARG A 332 -2.17 -13.91 23.34
N ALA A 333 -2.17 -14.22 24.63
CA ALA A 333 -3.31 -14.82 25.34
C ALA A 333 -4.32 -13.78 25.85
N CYS A 334 -4.12 -12.49 25.59
CA CYS A 334 -4.93 -11.41 26.13
C CYS A 334 -5.53 -10.53 25.03
N ALA A 335 -6.67 -9.95 25.33
CA ALA A 335 -7.31 -8.93 24.51
C ALA A 335 -7.90 -7.83 25.37
N ILE A 336 -7.92 -6.61 24.85
CA ILE A 336 -8.78 -5.55 25.39
C ILE A 336 -10.19 -5.84 24.84
N LEU A 337 -11.16 -6.01 25.74
CA LEU A 337 -12.56 -6.18 25.39
C LEU A 337 -13.29 -4.89 25.68
N ARG A 338 -13.84 -4.25 24.64
CA ARG A 338 -14.71 -3.08 24.77
C ARG A 338 -16.16 -3.48 24.55
N LEU A 339 -17.02 -3.08 25.47
CA LEU A 339 -18.46 -3.32 25.47
C LEU A 339 -19.16 -1.97 25.31
N ILE A 340 -19.60 -1.71 24.09
CA ILE A 340 -20.03 -0.38 23.59
C ILE A 340 -21.55 -0.27 23.71
N GLU A 341 -22.04 0.57 24.63
CA GLU A 341 -23.47 0.89 24.80
C GLU A 341 -23.89 2.14 24.00
N GLY A 342 -22.95 3.05 23.70
CA GLY A 342 -23.19 4.29 22.95
C GLY A 342 -21.97 4.72 22.12
N ASN A 343 -22.01 5.90 21.49
CA ASN A 343 -20.93 6.34 20.60
C ASN A 343 -19.62 6.58 21.37
N PRO A 344 -18.54 5.80 21.11
CA PRO A 344 -17.28 5.95 21.83
C PRO A 344 -16.49 7.20 21.45
N PHE A 345 -16.84 7.86 20.34
CA PHE A 345 -16.19 9.06 19.82
C PHE A 345 -16.99 10.34 20.10
N ALA A 346 -18.07 10.28 20.88
CA ALA A 346 -18.91 11.44 21.16
C ALA A 346 -18.17 12.62 21.82
N THR A 347 -17.04 12.34 22.49
CA THR A 347 -16.16 13.33 23.13
C THR A 347 -14.82 13.48 22.40
N ALA A 348 -14.67 12.92 21.20
CA ALA A 348 -13.46 13.08 20.41
C ALA A 348 -13.28 14.57 20.07
N PRO A 349 -12.07 15.13 20.21
CA PRO A 349 -11.82 16.50 19.83
C PRO A 349 -11.98 16.66 18.31
N GLY A 350 -12.32 17.86 17.84
CA GLY A 350 -12.27 18.16 16.41
C GLY A 350 -10.82 18.23 15.87
N MET A 351 -10.69 18.51 14.57
CA MET A 351 -9.39 18.79 13.99
C MET A 351 -8.84 20.12 14.54
N PRO A 352 -7.58 20.16 15.03
CA PRO A 352 -7.00 21.41 15.51
C PRO A 352 -6.72 22.36 14.34
N TYR A 353 -6.97 23.66 14.52
CA TYR A 353 -6.54 24.67 13.57
C TYR A 353 -5.01 24.70 13.43
N ARG A 354 -4.52 24.80 12.19
CA ARG A 354 -3.09 24.94 11.86
C ARG A 354 -2.90 26.14 10.95
N ALA A 355 -2.08 27.11 11.37
CA ALA A 355 -1.77 28.28 10.55
C ALA A 355 -0.96 27.93 9.29
N PRO A 356 -1.02 28.71 8.20
CA PRO A 356 -0.25 28.45 6.98
C PRO A 356 1.24 28.32 7.27
N LYS A 357 1.88 27.32 6.64
CA LYS A 357 3.33 27.07 6.76
C LYS A 357 3.80 26.84 8.21
N SER A 358 2.90 26.41 9.11
CA SER A 358 3.22 26.18 10.52
C SER A 358 3.89 24.83 10.78
N LEU A 359 3.69 23.85 9.89
CA LEU A 359 4.25 22.50 10.01
C LEU A 359 5.39 22.27 9.02
N SER A 360 6.19 21.23 9.27
CA SER A 360 6.99 20.54 8.25
C SER A 360 6.28 19.23 7.90
N ILE A 361 6.45 18.73 6.68
CA ILE A 361 5.96 17.40 6.28
C ILE A 361 6.49 16.27 7.17
N THR A 362 7.63 16.51 7.82
CA THR A 362 8.26 15.56 8.76
C THR A 362 7.66 15.60 10.18
N ASP A 363 6.87 16.63 10.49
CA ASP A 363 6.16 16.72 11.76
C ASP A 363 4.97 15.74 11.75
N ARG A 364 4.62 15.22 12.93
CA ARG A 364 3.39 14.44 13.09
C ARG A 364 2.22 15.38 13.31
N PHE A 365 1.08 15.05 12.70
CA PHE A 365 -0.14 15.82 12.85
C PHE A 365 -1.34 14.91 13.08
N ARG A 366 -2.24 15.34 13.98
CA ARG A 366 -3.45 14.59 14.34
C ARG A 366 -4.48 14.60 13.21
N ILE A 367 -5.03 13.44 12.89
CA ILE A 367 -6.13 13.28 11.93
C ILE A 367 -7.35 12.58 12.53
N GLY A 368 -7.22 11.95 13.69
CA GLY A 368 -8.33 11.21 14.30
C GLY A 368 -8.10 10.88 15.77
N THR A 369 -9.00 10.08 16.32
CA THR A 369 -8.96 9.59 17.71
C THR A 369 -9.32 8.09 17.75
N SER A 370 -8.62 7.33 18.57
CA SER A 370 -8.87 5.90 18.79
C SER A 370 -10.13 5.69 19.60
N VAL A 371 -10.72 4.51 19.52
CA VAL A 371 -11.84 4.11 20.39
C VAL A 371 -11.51 4.20 21.89
N GLY A 372 -10.21 4.19 22.25
CA GLY A 372 -9.71 4.39 23.60
C GLY A 372 -9.48 5.86 23.99
N GLY A 373 -9.60 6.80 23.05
CA GLY A 373 -9.36 8.23 23.25
C GLY A 373 -7.95 8.72 22.86
N ASP A 374 -7.06 7.82 22.41
CA ASP A 374 -5.70 8.18 22.00
C ASP A 374 -5.70 8.89 20.64
N PRO A 375 -4.83 9.88 20.41
CA PRO A 375 -4.78 10.56 19.13
C PRO A 375 -4.20 9.67 18.02
N LEU A 376 -4.81 9.71 16.83
CA LEU A 376 -4.20 9.22 15.60
C LEU A 376 -3.38 10.35 14.98
N GLU A 377 -2.06 10.24 15.08
CA GLU A 377 -1.12 11.20 14.50
C GLU A 377 -0.28 10.55 13.40
N VAL A 378 -0.20 11.21 12.25
CA VAL A 378 0.51 10.70 11.08
C VAL A 378 1.58 11.69 10.62
N SER A 379 2.62 11.18 9.97
CA SER A 379 3.54 11.96 9.14
C SER A 379 3.66 11.22 7.81
N LEU A 380 3.46 11.94 6.71
CA LEU A 380 3.49 11.34 5.37
C LEU A 380 4.91 11.32 4.78
N ALA A 381 5.86 12.03 5.39
CA ALA A 381 7.25 12.08 4.94
C ALA A 381 7.89 10.69 4.78
N GLY A 382 8.21 10.33 3.54
CA GLY A 382 8.82 9.08 3.13
C GLY A 382 7.90 7.88 3.25
N VAL A 383 6.58 8.09 3.15
CA VAL A 383 5.54 7.05 3.26
C VAL A 383 4.69 7.06 1.99
N MET A 384 4.43 5.88 1.45
CA MET A 384 3.43 5.68 0.39
C MET A 384 2.20 5.10 1.08
N GLY A 385 1.01 5.60 0.76
CA GLY A 385 -0.22 5.21 1.44
C GLY A 385 -1.32 4.67 0.54
N LEU A 386 -2.14 3.80 1.13
CA LEU A 386 -3.33 3.22 0.52
C LEU A 386 -4.53 3.36 1.47
N TRP A 387 -5.57 4.03 1.00
CA TRP A 387 -6.78 4.36 1.75
C TRP A 387 -7.98 3.69 1.08
N VAL A 388 -8.59 2.70 1.75
CA VAL A 388 -9.69 1.92 1.18
C VAL A 388 -10.95 2.11 2.00
N ALA A 389 -12.03 2.58 1.40
CA ALA A 389 -13.34 2.61 2.04
C ALA A 389 -14.42 2.55 0.97
N ALA A 390 -15.49 1.76 1.19
CA ALA A 390 -16.62 1.69 0.29
C ALA A 390 -17.28 3.07 0.11
N SER A 391 -18.14 3.21 -0.91
CA SER A 391 -18.97 4.41 -1.06
C SER A 391 -19.76 4.68 0.23
N GLY A 392 -19.78 5.93 0.69
CA GLY A 392 -20.31 6.33 2.01
C GLY A 392 -19.39 6.01 3.19
N GLY A 393 -18.20 5.45 3.00
CA GLY A 393 -17.28 5.10 4.07
C GLY A 393 -16.43 6.26 4.63
N GLY A 394 -16.65 7.49 4.17
CA GLY A 394 -15.91 8.70 4.62
C GLY A 394 -14.53 8.89 3.97
N LYS A 395 -14.29 8.30 2.79
CA LYS A 395 -13.02 8.42 2.03
C LYS A 395 -12.62 9.88 1.78
N THR A 396 -13.54 10.73 1.34
CA THR A 396 -13.27 12.16 1.10
C THR A 396 -12.81 12.86 2.38
N GLY A 397 -13.51 12.65 3.50
CA GLY A 397 -13.13 13.21 4.81
C GLY A 397 -11.75 12.75 5.27
N ILE A 398 -11.38 11.48 5.00
CA ILE A 398 -10.03 10.95 5.25
C ILE A 398 -8.98 11.72 4.45
N LEU A 399 -9.19 11.88 3.13
CA LEU A 399 -8.23 12.58 2.27
C LEU A 399 -8.12 14.06 2.63
N GLN A 400 -9.23 14.72 2.94
CA GLN A 400 -9.24 16.11 3.39
C GLN A 400 -8.51 16.28 4.73
N ALA A 401 -8.63 15.33 5.68
CA ALA A 401 -7.90 15.39 6.94
C ALA A 401 -6.38 15.23 6.76
N LEU A 402 -5.95 14.42 5.80
CA LEU A 402 -4.55 14.31 5.42
C LEU A 402 -4.07 15.58 4.70
N ALA A 403 -4.85 16.06 3.74
CA ALA A 403 -4.54 17.24 2.94
C ALA A 403 -4.49 18.53 3.77
N GLU A 404 -5.34 18.68 4.78
CA GLU A 404 -5.27 19.81 5.71
C GLU A 404 -3.89 19.88 6.38
N GLY A 405 -3.34 18.73 6.81
CA GLY A 405 -2.00 18.64 7.38
C GLY A 405 -0.90 18.95 6.36
N THR A 406 -0.98 18.38 5.15
CA THR A 406 0.06 18.58 4.13
C THR A 406 0.09 20.01 3.59
N THR A 407 -1.06 20.66 3.47
CA THR A 407 -1.18 22.04 3.00
C THR A 407 -0.81 23.07 4.06
N ALA A 408 -0.78 22.68 5.34
CA ALA A 408 -0.21 23.48 6.43
C ALA A 408 1.33 23.50 6.44
N CYS A 409 2.00 22.66 5.63
CA CYS A 409 3.44 22.48 5.68
C CYS A 409 4.19 23.58 4.91
N ARG A 410 5.32 24.05 5.46
CA ARG A 410 6.21 25.05 4.86
C ARG A 410 7.15 24.51 3.79
N ASP A 411 7.20 23.19 3.64
CA ASP A 411 8.19 22.45 2.84
C ASP A 411 7.54 21.31 2.04
N ASN A 412 6.25 21.44 1.70
CA ASN A 412 5.50 20.44 0.93
C ASN A 412 4.66 21.07 -0.19
N ILE A 413 4.66 20.42 -1.35
CA ILE A 413 3.76 20.70 -2.46
C ILE A 413 2.66 19.65 -2.43
N THR A 414 1.41 20.08 -2.26
CA THR A 414 0.25 19.19 -2.34
C THR A 414 -0.32 19.17 -3.76
N ILE A 415 -0.58 17.97 -4.27
CA ILE A 415 -1.12 17.70 -5.61
C ILE A 415 -2.38 16.84 -5.45
N ASP A 416 -3.41 17.12 -6.26
CA ASP A 416 -4.68 16.42 -6.25
C ASP A 416 -4.98 15.84 -7.64
N LEU A 417 -5.12 14.52 -7.72
CA LEU A 417 -5.48 13.77 -8.92
C LEU A 417 -6.82 13.08 -8.67
N ASP A 418 -7.82 13.37 -9.50
CA ASP A 418 -9.11 12.67 -9.47
C ASP A 418 -9.66 12.53 -10.90
N PRO A 419 -9.71 11.32 -11.47
CA PRO A 419 -10.12 11.13 -12.86
C PRO A 419 -11.64 11.31 -13.07
N HIS A 420 -12.48 11.34 -12.02
CA HIS A 420 -13.94 11.29 -12.16
C HIS A 420 -14.72 12.10 -11.12
N GLY A 421 -14.08 12.81 -10.21
CA GLY A 421 -14.72 13.57 -9.13
C GLY A 421 -14.04 14.90 -8.85
N ASP A 422 -14.32 15.41 -7.64
CA ASP A 422 -13.91 16.74 -7.20
C ASP A 422 -12.68 16.70 -6.27
N GLY A 423 -12.08 15.51 -6.05
CA GLY A 423 -10.83 15.30 -5.31
C GLY A 423 -10.88 15.80 -3.87
N LEU A 424 -10.01 16.76 -3.54
CA LEU A 424 -9.95 17.38 -2.22
C LEU A 424 -11.05 18.44 -1.97
N GLU A 425 -11.90 18.70 -2.97
CA GLU A 425 -13.10 19.56 -2.89
C GLU A 425 -12.84 20.93 -2.26
N ASP A 426 -13.33 21.15 -1.03
CA ASP A 426 -13.27 22.41 -0.30
C ASP A 426 -11.84 22.88 0.04
N LEU A 427 -10.84 22.00 -0.04
CA LEU A 427 -9.43 22.35 0.11
C LEU A 427 -8.72 22.68 -1.21
N GLY A 428 -9.42 22.68 -2.35
CA GLY A 428 -8.83 22.82 -3.68
C GLY A 428 -7.88 24.03 -3.82
N ASP A 429 -8.23 25.18 -3.23
CA ASP A 429 -7.41 26.40 -3.28
C ASP A 429 -6.04 26.26 -2.58
N ALA A 430 -5.91 25.29 -1.68
CA ALA A 430 -4.65 24.99 -0.99
C ALA A 430 -3.69 24.10 -1.80
N VAL A 431 -4.15 23.56 -2.93
CA VAL A 431 -3.44 22.55 -3.72
C VAL A 431 -2.73 23.23 -4.89
N ARG A 432 -1.51 22.80 -5.20
CA ARG A 432 -0.72 23.43 -6.26
C ARG A 432 -1.19 23.05 -7.66
N ILE A 433 -1.58 21.79 -7.85
CA ILE A 433 -2.11 21.23 -9.10
C ILE A 433 -3.32 20.38 -8.79
N THR A 434 -4.37 20.62 -9.57
CA THR A 434 -5.58 19.82 -9.63
C THR A 434 -5.69 19.20 -11.03
N ALA A 435 -5.56 17.88 -11.12
CA ALA A 435 -5.69 17.13 -12.38
C ALA A 435 -6.99 16.33 -12.40
N ARG A 436 -7.79 16.53 -13.44
CA ARG A 436 -9.14 15.94 -13.61
C ARG A 436 -9.32 15.15 -14.90
N SER A 437 -8.47 15.38 -15.91
CA SER A 437 -8.47 14.60 -17.15
C SER A 437 -7.37 13.53 -17.13
N ASN A 438 -7.54 12.48 -17.94
CA ASN A 438 -6.52 11.44 -18.12
C ASN A 438 -5.18 12.05 -18.58
N GLU A 439 -5.22 13.01 -19.50
CA GLU A 439 -4.03 13.72 -20.01
C GLU A 439 -3.31 14.48 -18.90
N GLN A 440 -4.05 15.25 -18.09
CA GLN A 440 -3.49 15.96 -16.94
C GLN A 440 -2.85 14.99 -15.94
N ILE A 441 -3.57 13.94 -15.56
CA ILE A 441 -3.11 12.96 -14.57
C ILE A 441 -1.83 12.25 -15.06
N GLU A 442 -1.81 11.80 -16.31
CA GLU A 442 -0.64 11.15 -16.90
C GLU A 442 0.56 12.11 -16.98
N ALA A 443 0.35 13.37 -17.38
CA ALA A 443 1.40 14.38 -17.42
C ALA A 443 1.98 14.69 -16.03
N VAL A 444 1.13 14.84 -15.02
CA VAL A 444 1.56 15.09 -13.63
C VAL A 444 2.35 13.90 -13.07
N LEU A 445 1.87 12.68 -13.26
CA LEU A 445 2.56 11.48 -12.78
C LEU A 445 3.90 11.27 -13.50
N LEU A 446 3.97 11.51 -14.82
CA LEU A 446 5.23 11.46 -15.56
C LEU A 446 6.21 12.52 -15.04
N PHE A 447 5.75 13.76 -14.86
CA PHE A 447 6.57 14.85 -14.38
C PHE A 447 7.25 14.52 -13.04
N PHE A 448 6.46 14.06 -12.06
CA PHE A 448 6.98 13.72 -10.74
C PHE A 448 7.78 12.41 -10.72
N LEU A 449 7.51 11.46 -11.62
CA LEU A 449 8.36 10.27 -11.81
C LEU A 449 9.76 10.66 -12.31
N VAL A 450 9.83 11.54 -13.32
CA VAL A 450 11.10 12.03 -13.85
C VAL A 450 11.85 12.87 -12.80
N MET A 451 11.13 13.72 -12.05
CA MET A 451 11.70 14.46 -10.93
C MET A 451 12.26 13.55 -9.84
N SER A 452 11.57 12.46 -9.48
CA SER A 452 12.08 11.50 -8.50
C SER A 452 13.41 10.88 -8.95
N LYS A 453 13.50 10.45 -10.21
CA LYS A 453 14.74 9.94 -10.80
C LYS A 453 15.85 11.00 -10.82
N ALA A 454 15.51 12.26 -11.09
CA ALA A 454 16.43 13.39 -11.07
C ALA A 454 16.99 13.63 -9.65
N ARG A 455 16.10 13.71 -8.65
CA ARG A 455 16.44 13.90 -7.23
C ARG A 455 17.35 12.80 -6.69
N ALA A 456 17.13 11.54 -7.11
CA ALA A 456 17.97 10.41 -6.75
C ALA A 456 19.46 10.61 -7.12
N ARG A 457 19.73 11.30 -8.25
CA ARG A 457 21.09 11.67 -8.72
C ARG A 457 21.58 12.97 -8.07
N LEU A 458 20.68 13.91 -7.82
CA LEU A 458 20.96 15.24 -7.29
C LEU A 458 21.32 15.25 -5.79
N ARG A 459 20.64 14.45 -4.97
CA ARG A 459 20.81 14.42 -3.49
C ARG A 459 22.25 14.19 -3.03
N GLN A 460 23.06 13.45 -3.81
CA GLN A 460 24.47 13.24 -3.52
C GLN A 460 25.29 14.52 -3.78
N LYS A 461 24.98 15.25 -4.86
CA LYS A 461 25.62 16.53 -5.20
C LYS A 461 25.29 17.61 -4.16
N LEU A 462 24.07 17.60 -3.64
CA LEU A 462 23.59 18.54 -2.62
C LEU A 462 23.99 18.13 -1.18
N GLY A 463 24.71 17.03 -0.99
CA GLY A 463 25.14 16.60 0.35
C GLY A 463 24.00 16.17 1.29
N MET A 464 22.82 15.81 0.74
CA MET A 464 21.63 15.48 1.53
C MET A 464 21.72 14.09 2.19
N GLY A 465 22.53 13.19 1.64
CA GLY A 465 22.72 11.84 2.17
C GLY A 465 21.85 10.79 1.48
N LYS A 466 21.31 9.83 2.25
CA LYS A 466 20.57 8.66 1.70
C LYS A 466 19.12 8.95 1.32
N LYS A 467 18.58 10.09 1.73
CA LYS A 467 17.19 10.52 1.51
C LYS A 467 17.18 12.02 1.24
N TRP A 468 16.20 12.48 0.47
CA TRP A 468 15.88 13.89 0.33
C TRP A 468 15.54 14.50 1.69
N LYS A 469 15.89 15.77 1.86
CA LYS A 469 15.63 16.54 3.08
C LYS A 469 14.70 17.68 2.73
N ALA A 470 13.43 17.56 3.12
CA ALA A 470 12.44 18.60 2.88
C ALA A 470 12.87 19.91 3.54
N SER A 471 12.71 21.00 2.80
CA SER A 471 12.86 22.36 3.28
C SER A 471 12.07 23.30 2.37
N PRO A 472 11.82 24.56 2.76
CA PRO A 472 11.14 25.52 1.88
C PRO A 472 11.83 25.73 0.53
N THR A 473 13.16 25.53 0.46
CA THR A 473 13.95 25.66 -0.79
C THR A 473 14.10 24.35 -1.57
N HIS A 474 13.74 23.21 -0.97
CA HIS A 474 13.83 21.86 -1.55
C HIS A 474 12.61 21.05 -1.08
N PRO A 475 11.40 21.41 -1.51
CA PRO A 475 10.17 20.89 -0.90
C PRO A 475 9.93 19.42 -1.23
N ALA A 476 9.22 18.73 -0.33
CA ALA A 476 8.59 17.45 -0.60
C ALA A 476 7.37 17.62 -1.51
N VAL A 477 6.84 16.52 -2.02
CA VAL A 477 5.61 16.47 -2.81
C VAL A 477 4.72 15.37 -2.26
N THR A 478 3.48 15.70 -1.91
CA THR A 478 2.44 14.72 -1.57
C THR A 478 1.36 14.75 -2.63
N ILE A 479 1.14 13.62 -3.29
CA ILE A 479 0.17 13.44 -4.36
C ILE A 479 -1.00 12.63 -3.83
N PHE A 480 -2.16 13.25 -3.69
CA PHE A 480 -3.41 12.54 -3.44
C PHE A 480 -3.96 12.05 -4.77
N PHE A 481 -4.24 10.74 -4.85
CA PHE A 481 -4.84 10.14 -6.04
C PHE A 481 -6.15 9.48 -5.66
N ASP A 482 -7.25 10.22 -5.81
CA ASP A 482 -8.58 9.69 -5.56
C ASP A 482 -9.08 8.84 -6.73
N GLU A 483 -9.91 7.84 -6.41
CA GLU A 483 -10.52 6.90 -7.35
C GLU A 483 -9.52 6.25 -8.32
N PHE A 484 -8.35 5.86 -7.80
CA PHE A 484 -7.28 5.20 -8.56
C PHE A 484 -7.73 4.03 -9.45
N PRO A 485 -8.69 3.17 -9.07
CA PRO A 485 -9.19 2.11 -9.96
C PRO A 485 -9.72 2.62 -11.31
N LYS A 486 -10.21 3.87 -11.37
CA LYS A 486 -10.74 4.51 -12.58
C LYS A 486 -9.66 5.16 -13.45
N ALA A 487 -8.41 5.21 -12.99
CA ALA A 487 -7.29 5.72 -13.77
C ALA A 487 -7.01 4.86 -15.02
N THR A 488 -6.39 5.46 -16.02
CA THR A 488 -5.93 4.75 -17.22
C THR A 488 -4.84 3.74 -16.86
N GLU A 489 -4.60 2.78 -17.75
CA GLU A 489 -3.51 1.81 -17.56
C GLU A 489 -2.13 2.48 -17.54
N LEU A 490 -1.96 3.57 -18.29
CA LEU A 490 -0.73 4.36 -18.27
C LEU A 490 -0.56 5.09 -16.94
N ALA A 491 -1.59 5.78 -16.43
CA ALA A 491 -1.54 6.44 -15.13
C ALA A 491 -1.26 5.44 -14.00
N LYS A 492 -1.89 4.27 -14.01
CA LYS A 492 -1.62 3.19 -13.04
C LYS A 492 -0.16 2.73 -13.09
N LYS A 493 0.40 2.59 -14.30
CA LYS A 493 1.80 2.20 -14.50
C LYS A 493 2.77 3.28 -14.01
N LEU A 494 2.51 4.56 -14.32
CA LEU A 494 3.32 5.68 -13.86
C LEU A 494 3.29 5.82 -12.33
N ALA A 495 2.10 5.72 -11.71
CA ALA A 495 1.95 5.75 -10.26
C ALA A 495 2.66 4.57 -9.59
N PHE A 496 2.62 3.37 -10.19
CA PHE A 496 3.35 2.21 -9.71
C PHE A 496 4.88 2.42 -9.75
N ASP A 497 5.40 2.92 -10.86
CA ASP A 497 6.84 3.23 -10.97
C ASP A 497 7.23 4.32 -9.97
N LEU A 498 6.40 5.35 -9.79
CA LEU A 498 6.61 6.40 -8.81
C LEU A 498 6.61 5.86 -7.37
N LEU A 499 5.74 4.90 -7.05
CA LEU A 499 5.74 4.24 -5.74
C LEU A 499 7.06 3.53 -5.43
N LEU A 500 7.73 2.98 -6.45
CA LEU A 500 9.01 2.27 -6.29
C LEU A 500 10.20 3.21 -6.06
N VAL A 501 10.18 4.41 -6.65
CA VAL A 501 11.34 5.35 -6.63
C VAL A 501 11.14 6.58 -5.74
N GLY A 502 9.90 7.05 -5.59
CA GLY A 502 9.53 8.32 -4.97
C GLY A 502 9.87 8.44 -3.49
N ARG A 503 9.76 7.34 -2.74
CA ARG A 503 9.84 7.32 -1.27
C ARG A 503 11.11 7.96 -0.69
N LYS A 504 12.28 7.70 -1.29
CA LYS A 504 13.55 8.26 -0.80
C LYS A 504 13.75 9.72 -1.19
N GLU A 505 12.99 10.18 -2.17
CA GLU A 505 13.11 11.49 -2.81
C GLU A 505 11.99 12.45 -2.36
N LEU A 506 11.20 12.03 -1.34
CA LEU A 506 10.06 12.73 -0.77
C LEU A 506 9.07 13.20 -1.84
N ILE A 507 8.78 12.30 -2.78
CA ILE A 507 7.65 12.41 -3.71
C ILE A 507 6.76 11.20 -3.41
N GLU A 508 5.67 11.47 -2.71
CA GLU A 508 4.80 10.49 -2.05
C GLU A 508 3.45 10.43 -2.73
N VAL A 509 2.87 9.23 -2.80
CA VAL A 509 1.55 9.01 -3.40
C VAL A 509 0.64 8.40 -2.36
N GLU A 510 -0.48 9.06 -2.12
CA GLU A 510 -1.57 8.67 -1.25
C GLU A 510 -2.75 8.23 -2.11
N ILE A 511 -2.89 6.91 -2.30
CA ILE A 511 -3.89 6.33 -3.20
C ILE A 511 -5.17 6.02 -2.44
N ALA A 512 -6.30 6.44 -2.98
CA ALA A 512 -7.61 6.10 -2.46
C ALA A 512 -8.43 5.22 -3.41
N SER A 513 -9.21 4.30 -2.84
CA SER A 513 -10.02 3.35 -3.61
C SER A 513 -11.26 2.90 -2.86
N GLN A 514 -12.33 2.61 -3.60
CA GLN A 514 -13.56 2.03 -3.02
C GLN A 514 -13.44 0.55 -2.65
N GLY A 515 -12.38 -0.12 -3.12
CA GLY A 515 -12.15 -1.54 -2.89
C GLY A 515 -10.66 -1.89 -2.88
N GLY A 516 -10.32 -2.89 -2.06
CA GLY A 516 -8.95 -3.31 -1.80
C GLY A 516 -8.46 -4.49 -2.65
N GLN A 517 -9.36 -5.10 -3.42
CA GLN A 517 -9.05 -6.32 -4.19
C GLN A 517 -8.24 -6.04 -5.45
N LYS A 518 -7.51 -7.05 -5.93
CA LYS A 518 -6.71 -7.02 -7.17
C LYS A 518 -7.46 -6.49 -8.39
N GLY A 519 -8.77 -6.73 -8.49
CA GLY A 519 -9.59 -6.21 -9.59
C GLY A 519 -9.70 -4.68 -9.61
N TYR A 520 -9.54 -4.02 -8.47
CA TYR A 520 -9.59 -2.57 -8.33
C TYR A 520 -8.19 -1.95 -8.39
N LEU A 521 -7.22 -2.53 -7.66
CA LEU A 521 -5.90 -1.91 -7.48
C LEU A 521 -4.82 -2.43 -8.44
N GLY A 522 -5.06 -3.53 -9.16
CA GLY A 522 -4.02 -4.22 -9.93
C GLY A 522 -3.24 -5.26 -9.13
N GLU A 523 -2.22 -5.85 -9.74
CA GLU A 523 -1.45 -6.95 -9.15
C GLU A 523 -0.59 -6.52 -7.96
N ASN A 524 -0.84 -7.12 -6.79
CA ASN A 524 -0.04 -7.01 -5.56
C ASN A 524 0.16 -5.58 -5.01
N PHE A 525 -0.51 -4.57 -5.56
CA PHE A 525 -0.37 -3.17 -5.16
C PHE A 525 -0.53 -3.01 -3.63
N ALA A 526 -1.65 -3.50 -3.09
CA ALA A 526 -1.96 -3.39 -1.66
C ALA A 526 -0.91 -4.03 -0.75
N GLN A 527 -0.13 -5.00 -1.22
CA GLN A 527 0.90 -5.67 -0.42
C GLN A 527 2.25 -4.94 -0.45
N MET A 528 2.47 -4.05 -1.43
CA MET A 528 3.70 -3.27 -1.57
C MET A 528 3.70 -1.99 -0.73
N VAL A 529 2.52 -1.43 -0.47
CA VAL A 529 2.36 -0.21 0.33
C VAL A 529 2.60 -0.52 1.81
N ALA A 530 3.32 0.34 2.53
CA ALA A 530 3.54 0.15 3.96
C ALA A 530 2.38 0.71 4.79
N LEU A 531 1.98 1.96 4.52
CA LEU A 531 0.87 2.62 5.17
C LEU A 531 -0.44 2.21 4.50
N LYS A 532 -1.34 1.60 5.26
CA LYS A 532 -2.63 1.15 4.74
C LYS A 532 -3.70 1.45 5.75
N ALA A 533 -4.77 2.08 5.32
CA ALA A 533 -5.97 2.25 6.12
C ALA A 533 -7.19 1.69 5.40
N VAL A 534 -8.09 1.09 6.17
CA VAL A 534 -9.33 0.53 5.65
C VAL A 534 -10.49 0.98 6.53
N GLY A 535 -11.46 1.68 5.95
CA GLY A 535 -12.74 2.02 6.55
C GLY A 535 -13.83 1.00 6.20
N PRO A 536 -15.13 1.34 6.28
CA PRO A 536 -16.23 0.42 5.98
C PRO A 536 -16.04 -0.30 4.64
N CYS A 537 -16.01 -1.63 4.65
CA CYS A 537 -15.67 -2.43 3.47
C CYS A 537 -16.28 -3.84 3.49
N LYS A 538 -16.02 -4.64 2.44
CA LYS A 538 -16.32 -6.08 2.48
C LYS A 538 -15.19 -6.83 3.17
N VAL A 539 -15.46 -8.00 3.75
CA VAL A 539 -14.43 -8.83 4.41
C VAL A 539 -13.28 -9.21 3.46
N GLY A 540 -13.56 -9.34 2.17
CA GLY A 540 -12.56 -9.60 1.15
C GLY A 540 -11.55 -8.46 0.99
N ASP A 541 -11.97 -7.20 1.19
CA ASP A 541 -11.07 -6.04 1.15
C ASP A 541 -10.15 -6.01 2.38
N THR A 542 -10.69 -6.32 3.56
CA THR A 542 -9.89 -6.47 4.78
C THR A 542 -8.73 -7.44 4.56
N ARG A 543 -9.01 -8.62 4.00
CA ARG A 543 -8.00 -9.65 3.70
C ARG A 543 -7.03 -9.22 2.60
N ALA A 544 -7.53 -8.55 1.56
CA ALA A 544 -6.69 -8.11 0.46
C ALA A 544 -5.65 -7.06 0.88
N VAL A 545 -6.02 -6.15 1.79
CA VAL A 545 -5.17 -5.04 2.22
C VAL A 545 -4.27 -5.41 3.40
N PHE A 546 -4.84 -5.97 4.47
CA PHE A 546 -4.10 -6.31 5.70
C PHE A 546 -3.56 -7.75 5.72
N GLY A 547 -3.95 -8.59 4.76
CA GLY A 547 -3.55 -9.99 4.67
C GLY A 547 -4.61 -10.98 5.18
N ASP A 548 -4.49 -12.25 4.78
CA ASP A 548 -5.51 -13.28 5.02
C ASP A 548 -5.82 -13.52 6.50
N GLY A 549 -4.84 -13.34 7.39
CA GLY A 549 -4.97 -13.51 8.84
C GLY A 549 -5.58 -12.30 9.57
N ALA A 550 -5.74 -11.16 8.91
CA ALA A 550 -6.03 -9.88 9.58
C ALA A 550 -7.33 -9.88 10.40
N VAL A 551 -8.37 -10.57 9.93
CA VAL A 551 -9.63 -10.69 10.66
C VAL A 551 -9.44 -11.40 12.01
N LYS A 552 -8.63 -12.47 12.02
CA LYS A 552 -8.29 -13.24 13.23
C LYS A 552 -7.41 -12.44 14.18
N GLU A 553 -6.61 -11.52 13.62
CA GLU A 553 -5.79 -10.59 14.37
C GLU A 553 -6.58 -9.39 14.92
N GLY A 554 -7.87 -9.25 14.60
CA GLY A 554 -8.75 -8.20 15.12
C GLY A 554 -8.95 -6.99 14.21
N TYR A 555 -8.42 -7.00 12.98
CA TYR A 555 -8.74 -5.95 12.00
C TYR A 555 -10.15 -6.20 11.44
N LEU A 556 -11.11 -5.40 11.90
CA LEU A 556 -12.53 -5.60 11.63
C LEU A 556 -13.21 -4.43 10.86
N PRO A 557 -12.57 -3.80 9.85
CA PRO A 557 -13.21 -2.70 9.11
C PRO A 557 -14.48 -3.14 8.35
N HIS A 558 -14.62 -4.42 8.02
CA HIS A 558 -15.83 -4.98 7.41
C HIS A 558 -17.03 -5.10 8.37
N LYS A 559 -16.83 -4.81 9.65
CA LYS A 559 -17.91 -4.67 10.64
C LYS A 559 -18.43 -3.23 10.74
N LEU A 560 -17.68 -2.26 10.21
CA LEU A 560 -18.10 -0.86 10.15
C LEU A 560 -19.15 -0.68 9.05
N SER A 561 -20.09 0.23 9.29
CA SER A 561 -21.20 0.53 8.39
C SER A 561 -20.95 1.85 7.65
N PRO A 562 -21.04 1.87 6.30
CA PRO A 562 -20.95 3.12 5.55
C PRO A 562 -22.17 4.01 5.84
N ALA A 563 -22.00 5.32 5.65
CA ALA A 563 -23.08 6.27 5.72
C ALA A 563 -24.21 5.92 4.75
N THR A 564 -25.41 6.27 5.17
CA THR A 564 -26.58 6.43 4.30
C THR A 564 -26.93 7.91 4.22
N ASP A 565 -27.81 8.29 3.29
CA ASP A 565 -28.13 9.70 2.98
C ASP A 565 -28.20 10.66 4.19
N THR A 566 -28.86 10.24 5.27
CA THR A 566 -29.05 11.09 6.48
C THR A 566 -28.33 10.59 7.74
N ASP A 567 -27.77 9.38 7.71
CA ASP A 567 -27.14 8.75 8.87
C ASP A 567 -25.66 8.46 8.56
N PRO A 568 -24.72 9.16 9.21
CA PRO A 568 -23.29 9.01 8.95
C PRO A 568 -22.75 7.64 9.38
N LYS A 569 -23.42 6.93 10.30
CA LYS A 569 -22.98 5.64 10.87
C LYS A 569 -21.49 5.66 11.26
N ASP A 570 -20.67 4.79 10.66
CA ASP A 570 -19.24 4.67 10.90
C ASP A 570 -18.41 5.28 9.75
N ALA A 571 -18.96 6.22 8.98
CA ALA A 571 -18.20 6.95 7.97
C ALA A 571 -17.02 7.69 8.62
N GLY A 572 -15.84 7.59 8.00
CA GLY A 572 -14.61 8.16 8.53
C GLY A 572 -13.97 7.30 9.64
N HIS A 573 -14.56 6.17 10.01
CA HIS A 573 -13.90 5.21 10.90
C HIS A 573 -12.96 4.30 10.11
N ILE A 574 -11.78 4.04 10.64
CA ILE A 574 -10.74 3.25 9.98
C ILE A 574 -10.01 2.33 10.95
N PHE A 575 -9.45 1.27 10.38
CA PHE A 575 -8.30 0.54 10.93
C PHE A 575 -7.07 0.90 10.10
N ILE A 576 -5.89 0.96 10.70
CA ILE A 576 -4.68 1.43 10.02
C ILE A 576 -3.43 0.63 10.43
N GLN A 577 -2.51 0.43 9.49
CA GLN A 577 -1.20 -0.19 9.65
C GLN A 577 -0.12 0.68 8.99
N GLY A 578 1.12 0.58 9.46
CA GLY A 578 2.29 1.19 8.84
C GLY A 578 2.47 2.67 9.15
N VAL A 579 1.80 3.19 10.18
CA VAL A 579 1.97 4.58 10.63
C VAL A 579 3.35 4.74 11.27
N PRO A 580 4.21 5.67 10.79
CA PRO A 580 5.56 5.82 11.31
C PRO A 580 5.60 6.04 12.82
N GLY A 581 6.27 5.12 13.52
CA GLY A 581 6.48 5.15 14.96
C GLY A 581 5.20 5.05 15.79
N MET A 582 4.19 4.34 15.27
CA MET A 582 3.11 3.72 16.02
C MET A 582 3.17 2.19 15.81
N PRO A 583 2.77 1.39 16.81
CA PRO A 583 2.67 -0.06 16.63
C PRO A 583 1.46 -0.41 15.74
N ASP A 584 1.60 -1.47 14.93
CA ASP A 584 0.50 -1.99 14.10
C ASP A 584 -0.51 -2.75 14.98
N GLU A 585 -1.41 -2.05 15.63
CA GLU A 585 -2.46 -2.65 16.45
C GLU A 585 -3.83 -2.57 15.78
N PRO A 586 -4.70 -3.58 15.97
CA PRO A 586 -6.04 -3.63 15.40
C PRO A 586 -6.99 -2.68 16.15
N ILE A 587 -6.68 -1.38 16.10
CA ILE A 587 -7.41 -0.31 16.77
C ILE A 587 -8.32 0.36 15.74
N GLU A 588 -9.56 0.60 16.15
CA GLU A 588 -10.48 1.46 15.43
C GLU A 588 -10.23 2.92 15.79
N TYR A 589 -10.14 3.76 14.77
CA TYR A 589 -10.02 5.21 14.87
C TYR A 589 -11.17 5.89 14.13
N ALA A 590 -11.68 6.98 14.68
CA ALA A 590 -12.55 7.90 13.94
C ALA A 590 -11.72 9.09 13.44
N ILE A 591 -11.77 9.37 12.14
CA ILE A 591 -11.17 10.56 11.55
C ILE A 591 -11.98 11.80 11.95
N HIS A 592 -11.26 12.89 12.23
CA HIS A 592 -11.89 14.17 12.51
C HIS A 592 -12.23 14.83 11.18
N GLU A 593 -13.49 14.76 10.77
CA GLU A 593 -13.94 15.53 9.61
C GLU A 593 -13.98 17.01 9.95
N THR A 594 -13.49 17.84 9.02
CA THR A 594 -13.52 19.29 9.15
C THR A 594 -14.70 19.84 8.36
N PRO A 595 -15.52 20.73 8.94
CA PRO A 595 -16.65 21.31 8.21
C PRO A 595 -16.19 22.04 6.94
N SER A 596 -16.93 21.87 5.84
CA SER A 596 -16.65 22.47 4.53
C SER A 596 -16.33 23.98 4.57
N ALA A 597 -17.05 24.75 5.39
CA ALA A 597 -16.81 26.19 5.53
C ALA A 597 -15.41 26.49 6.11
N VAL A 598 -14.94 25.65 7.04
CA VAL A 598 -13.60 25.77 7.63
C VAL A 598 -12.55 25.33 6.62
N LEU A 599 -12.78 24.26 5.86
CA LEU A 599 -11.87 23.82 4.80
C LEU A 599 -11.65 24.91 3.74
N ARG A 600 -12.73 25.54 3.26
CA ARG A 600 -12.62 26.67 2.31
C ARG A 600 -11.86 27.86 2.87
N GLN A 601 -12.11 28.18 4.15
CA GLN A 601 -11.35 29.24 4.83
C GLN A 601 -9.85 28.89 4.89
N LEU A 602 -9.50 27.67 5.30
CA LEU A 602 -8.12 27.20 5.33
C LEU A 602 -7.50 27.23 3.93
N GLY A 603 -8.24 26.83 2.90
CA GLY A 603 -7.84 26.89 1.50
C GLY A 603 -7.40 28.28 1.08
N GLN A 604 -8.23 29.27 1.35
CA GLN A 604 -7.94 30.68 1.06
C GLN A 604 -6.75 31.20 1.88
N GLU A 605 -6.67 30.88 3.18
CA GLU A 605 -5.51 31.24 4.02
C GLU A 605 -4.20 30.64 3.50
N ARG A 606 -4.22 29.41 2.94
CA ARG A 606 -3.04 28.79 2.32
C ARG A 606 -2.64 29.49 1.03
N LEU A 607 -3.63 29.79 0.18
CA LEU A 607 -3.42 30.46 -1.10
C LEU A 607 -2.81 31.85 -0.89
N GLU A 608 -3.37 32.63 0.04
CA GLU A 608 -2.87 33.97 0.42
C GLU A 608 -1.44 33.91 0.99
N ALA A 609 -1.10 32.87 1.74
CA ALA A 609 0.25 32.65 2.24
C ALA A 609 1.25 32.24 1.14
N GLY A 610 0.76 31.89 -0.06
CA GLY A 610 1.53 31.48 -1.22
C GLY A 610 1.87 29.99 -1.23
N LEU A 611 1.49 29.30 -2.29
CA LEU A 611 1.80 27.89 -2.53
C LEU A 611 3.27 27.70 -2.93
N LEU A 612 3.79 26.48 -2.76
CA LEU A 612 5.16 26.14 -3.13
C LEU A 612 5.25 25.58 -4.56
N ASP A 613 6.35 25.88 -5.23
CA ASP A 613 6.76 25.28 -6.49
C ASP A 613 7.97 24.36 -6.30
N PRO A 614 8.23 23.42 -7.23
CA PRO A 614 9.46 22.64 -7.22
C PRO A 614 10.70 23.53 -7.29
N ASP A 615 11.77 23.10 -6.62
CA ASP A 615 13.04 23.81 -6.64
C ASP A 615 13.73 23.74 -8.00
N GLN A 616 14.45 24.81 -8.36
CA GLN A 616 15.12 24.90 -9.66
C GLN A 616 16.19 23.81 -9.84
N ASP A 617 16.89 23.39 -8.77
CA ASP A 617 17.87 22.31 -8.84
C ASP A 617 17.21 21.01 -9.33
N SER A 618 16.02 20.69 -8.81
CA SER A 618 15.22 19.53 -9.23
C SER A 618 14.76 19.66 -10.68
N LEU A 619 14.27 20.83 -11.09
CA LEU A 619 13.83 21.10 -12.47
C LEU A 619 14.99 20.97 -13.47
N ASP A 620 16.14 21.57 -13.17
CA ASP A 620 17.33 21.49 -14.03
C ASP A 620 17.86 20.05 -14.14
N ALA A 621 17.80 19.30 -13.04
CA ALA A 621 18.25 17.92 -13.01
C ALA A 621 17.39 16.97 -13.86
N MET A 622 16.13 17.33 -14.18
CA MET A 622 15.24 16.51 -15.02
C MET A 622 15.70 16.43 -16.47
N ARG A 623 16.39 17.46 -17.01
CA ARG A 623 16.82 17.53 -18.41
C ARG A 623 17.72 16.37 -18.87
N GLY A 624 18.43 15.74 -17.93
CA GLY A 624 19.33 14.62 -18.20
C GLY A 624 18.79 13.26 -17.79
N VAL A 625 17.48 13.12 -17.55
CA VAL A 625 16.85 11.88 -17.10
C VAL A 625 16.15 11.19 -18.26
N ASP A 626 16.52 9.93 -18.49
CA ASP A 626 15.87 9.09 -19.50
C ASP A 626 14.40 8.82 -19.12
N LEU A 627 13.54 8.99 -20.11
CA LEU A 627 12.13 8.67 -19.98
C LEU A 627 11.94 7.15 -19.88
N PRO A 628 10.90 6.66 -19.19
CA PRO A 628 10.53 5.26 -19.29
C PRO A 628 10.23 4.86 -20.75
N GLU A 629 10.74 3.72 -21.21
CA GLU A 629 10.56 3.24 -22.61
C GLU A 629 9.09 3.24 -23.06
N TYR A 630 8.14 3.03 -22.14
CA TYR A 630 6.72 2.95 -22.46
C TYR A 630 6.02 4.32 -22.61
N VAL A 631 6.72 5.43 -22.38
CA VAL A 631 6.25 6.79 -22.68
C VAL A 631 7.02 7.42 -23.85
N GLU A 632 8.03 6.74 -24.38
CA GLU A 632 8.76 7.20 -25.56
C GLU A 632 7.98 6.88 -26.85
N PRO A 633 8.17 7.68 -27.92
CA PRO A 633 7.65 7.34 -29.23
C PRO A 633 8.30 6.06 -29.77
N GLU A 634 7.52 5.20 -30.42
CA GLU A 634 8.05 4.03 -31.12
C GLU A 634 8.33 4.40 -32.58
N TYR A 635 9.52 4.08 -33.06
CA TYR A 635 9.91 4.18 -34.47
C TYR A 635 10.03 2.78 -35.08
N ASP A 636 9.76 2.65 -36.38
CA ASP A 636 10.00 1.41 -37.11
C ASP A 636 11.49 1.25 -37.51
N LYS A 637 11.78 0.21 -38.28
CA LYS A 637 13.16 -0.11 -38.69
C LYS A 637 13.74 0.92 -39.65
N ASP A 638 12.89 1.68 -40.32
CA ASP A 638 13.27 2.69 -41.31
C ASP A 638 13.40 4.08 -40.65
N GLY A 639 13.10 4.19 -39.35
CA GLY A 639 13.18 5.42 -38.58
C GLY A 639 11.90 6.25 -38.62
N ASP A 640 10.83 5.72 -39.21
CA ASP A 640 9.54 6.41 -39.29
C ASP A 640 8.74 6.24 -37.99
N LEU A 641 8.02 7.29 -37.60
CA LEU A 641 7.22 7.29 -36.38
C LEU A 641 6.07 6.28 -36.51
N LYS A 642 6.17 5.17 -35.77
CA LYS A 642 5.17 4.11 -35.73
C LYS A 642 4.07 4.40 -34.72
N LYS A 643 4.43 4.95 -33.57
CA LYS A 643 3.49 5.30 -32.49
C LYS A 643 4.00 6.54 -31.76
N PRO A 644 3.19 7.61 -31.65
CA PRO A 644 3.59 8.79 -30.88
C PRO A 644 3.75 8.44 -29.40
N ALA A 645 4.52 9.26 -28.69
CA ALA A 645 4.57 9.21 -27.24
C ALA A 645 3.14 9.34 -26.68
N PRO A 646 2.72 8.45 -25.77
CA PRO A 646 1.37 8.51 -25.22
C PRO A 646 1.17 9.72 -24.28
N VAL A 647 2.26 10.29 -23.75
CA VAL A 647 2.27 11.48 -22.89
C VAL A 647 3.61 12.21 -23.08
N GLU A 648 3.58 13.54 -23.11
CA GLU A 648 4.76 14.40 -23.22
C GLU A 648 5.26 14.80 -21.82
N LEU A 649 6.59 14.82 -21.61
CA LEU A 649 7.16 15.44 -20.41
C LEU A 649 7.09 16.96 -20.57
N LEU A 650 6.21 17.60 -19.80
CA LEU A 650 6.02 19.05 -19.82
C LEU A 650 7.03 19.78 -18.91
N THR A 651 7.29 21.05 -19.23
CA THR A 651 7.89 21.98 -18.26
C THR A 651 6.91 22.24 -17.12
N TRP A 652 7.41 22.71 -15.97
CA TRP A 652 6.54 23.04 -14.83
C TRP A 652 5.43 24.02 -15.22
N GLU A 653 5.77 25.09 -15.94
CA GLU A 653 4.82 26.09 -16.43
C GLU A 653 3.75 25.50 -17.37
N ARG A 654 4.15 24.67 -18.34
CA ARG A 654 3.20 24.00 -19.25
C ARG A 654 2.29 23.03 -18.48
N LEU A 655 2.81 22.36 -17.45
CA LEU A 655 2.02 21.47 -16.60
C LEU A 655 0.97 22.25 -15.79
N LEU A 656 1.36 23.39 -15.22
CA LEU A 656 0.44 24.28 -14.51
C LEU A 656 -0.68 24.77 -15.44
N ARG A 657 -0.33 25.26 -16.63
CA ARG A 657 -1.32 25.69 -17.64
C ARG A 657 -2.25 24.56 -18.06
N LEU A 658 -1.72 23.36 -18.30
CA LEU A 658 -2.52 22.17 -18.64
C LEU A 658 -3.54 21.86 -17.54
N CYS A 659 -3.18 22.08 -16.28
CA CYS A 659 -4.04 21.83 -15.12
C CYS A 659 -4.85 23.07 -14.67
N GLY A 660 -4.83 24.17 -15.42
CA GLY A 660 -5.55 25.40 -15.07
C GLY A 660 -5.04 26.12 -13.83
N ALA A 661 -3.80 25.85 -13.40
CA ALA A 661 -3.15 26.48 -12.26
C ALA A 661 -2.30 27.69 -12.69
N GLU A 662 -2.23 28.72 -11.84
CA GLU A 662 -1.46 29.92 -12.13
C GLU A 662 0.06 29.65 -12.09
N PRO A 663 0.83 30.08 -13.10
CA PRO A 663 2.29 30.10 -13.04
C PRO A 663 2.82 31.06 -11.97
N PRO A 664 4.05 30.86 -11.46
CA PRO A 664 4.66 31.78 -10.52
C PRO A 664 4.75 33.22 -11.08
N ALA A 665 4.49 34.23 -10.24
CA ALA A 665 4.59 35.63 -10.67
C ALA A 665 5.98 35.95 -11.23
N GLY A 666 6.05 36.56 -12.42
CA GLY A 666 7.31 36.88 -13.09
C GLY A 666 7.89 35.74 -13.95
N THR A 667 7.25 34.56 -13.99
CA THR A 667 7.52 33.54 -15.02
C THR A 667 6.59 33.70 -16.22
N GLU A 668 6.16 34.92 -16.53
CA GLU A 668 5.55 35.23 -17.84
C GLU A 668 6.61 35.09 -18.94
N LEU A 669 7.07 33.87 -19.20
CA LEU A 669 7.43 33.47 -20.54
C LEU A 669 6.10 33.32 -21.26
N THR A 670 5.65 34.44 -21.84
CA THR A 670 4.48 34.45 -22.69
C THR A 670 4.67 33.37 -23.76
N ASP A 671 3.81 32.35 -23.75
CA ASP A 671 3.55 31.56 -24.95
C ASP A 671 3.17 32.59 -26.02
N GLY A 672 4.13 32.87 -26.90
CA GLY A 672 4.12 34.11 -27.67
C GLY A 672 5.35 34.24 -28.56
N PRO A 673 5.41 35.31 -29.38
CA PRO A 673 6.43 35.46 -30.42
C PRO A 673 7.89 35.42 -29.90
N ALA A 674 8.10 35.72 -28.62
CA ALA A 674 9.42 35.70 -28.00
C ALA A 674 9.93 34.26 -27.75
N ARG A 675 9.09 33.36 -27.23
CA ARG A 675 9.44 31.94 -27.03
C ARG A 675 9.62 31.21 -28.36
N GLN A 676 8.71 31.43 -29.31
CA GLN A 676 8.83 30.87 -30.67
C GLN A 676 10.16 31.27 -31.32
N ALA A 677 10.60 32.51 -31.14
CA ALA A 677 11.88 32.97 -31.66
C ALA A 677 13.09 32.27 -31.02
N VAL A 678 12.99 31.82 -29.76
CA VAL A 678 14.05 31.02 -29.11
C VAL A 678 14.05 29.59 -29.65
N GLU A 679 12.89 28.96 -29.77
CA GLU A 679 12.74 27.59 -30.30
C GLU A 679 13.19 27.49 -31.75
N ASP A 680 12.79 28.45 -32.58
CA ASP A 680 13.24 28.54 -33.97
C ASP A 680 14.74 28.87 -34.03
N ALA A 681 15.25 29.72 -33.14
CA ALA A 681 16.68 30.05 -33.07
C ALA A 681 17.52 28.81 -32.74
N VAL A 682 17.07 27.96 -31.82
CA VAL A 682 17.70 26.66 -31.54
C VAL A 682 17.64 25.77 -32.76
N THR A 683 16.48 25.65 -33.39
CA THR A 683 16.28 24.79 -34.57
C THR A 683 17.19 25.19 -35.74
N VAL A 684 17.33 26.49 -36.04
CA VAL A 684 18.21 26.95 -37.13
C VAL A 684 19.69 26.78 -36.79
N MET A 685 20.08 26.96 -35.53
CA MET A 685 21.47 26.74 -35.08
C MET A 685 21.86 25.26 -35.13
N GLU A 686 20.95 24.36 -34.74
CA GLU A 686 21.13 22.91 -34.85
C GLU A 686 21.20 22.45 -36.31
N LYS A 687 20.30 22.93 -37.18
CA LYS A 687 20.36 22.65 -38.62
C LYS A 687 21.65 23.14 -39.27
N ALA A 688 22.17 24.26 -38.82
CA ALA A 688 23.45 24.80 -39.29
C ALA A 688 24.67 24.07 -38.69
N GLY A 689 24.48 23.22 -37.67
CA GLY A 689 25.55 22.50 -37.00
C GLY A 689 26.51 23.42 -36.23
N VAL A 690 26.03 24.55 -35.70
CA VAL A 690 26.85 25.54 -34.98
C VAL A 690 26.46 25.68 -33.51
N ASP A 691 27.45 25.82 -32.65
CA ASP A 691 27.27 26.01 -31.20
C ASP A 691 27.05 27.49 -30.81
N ARG A 692 27.33 28.41 -31.74
CA ARG A 692 27.22 29.86 -31.57
C ARG A 692 26.98 30.54 -32.91
N MET A 693 26.14 31.58 -32.92
CA MET A 693 25.77 32.29 -34.15
C MET A 693 25.67 33.79 -33.90
N LYS A 694 26.27 34.59 -34.79
CA LYS A 694 26.22 36.05 -34.76
C LYS A 694 24.76 36.52 -34.89
N THR A 695 24.35 37.60 -34.22
CA THR A 695 22.93 38.01 -34.22
C THR A 695 22.38 38.27 -35.62
N GLU A 696 23.17 38.87 -36.51
CA GLU A 696 22.77 39.11 -37.91
C GLU A 696 22.61 37.80 -38.69
N ALA A 697 23.53 36.85 -38.51
CA ALA A 697 23.47 35.53 -39.14
C ALA A 697 22.28 34.73 -38.63
N LEU A 698 21.98 34.83 -37.32
CA LEU A 698 20.82 34.19 -36.71
C LEU A 698 19.51 34.74 -37.27
N LEU A 699 19.40 36.06 -37.43
CA LEU A 699 18.22 36.66 -38.03
C LEU A 699 18.04 36.24 -39.49
N LEU A 700 19.12 36.15 -40.26
CA LEU A 700 19.09 35.65 -41.65
C LEU A 700 18.61 34.20 -41.69
N ALA A 701 19.17 33.33 -40.84
CA ALA A 701 18.76 31.93 -40.75
C ALA A 701 17.28 31.79 -40.34
N LEU A 702 16.81 32.60 -39.39
CA LEU A 702 15.41 32.64 -38.98
C LEU A 702 14.48 33.10 -40.12
N ARG A 703 14.87 34.09 -40.92
CA ARG A 703 14.11 34.55 -42.09
C ARG A 703 14.00 33.51 -43.20
N GLU A 704 15.04 32.70 -43.37
CA GLU A 704 15.02 31.56 -44.30
C GLU A 704 14.17 30.41 -43.77
N TYR A 705 14.18 30.21 -42.45
CA TYR A 705 13.40 29.18 -41.77
C TYR A 705 11.90 29.48 -41.81
N GLU A 706 11.49 30.71 -41.48
CA GLU A 706 10.08 31.08 -41.42
C GLU A 706 9.80 32.53 -41.85
N LYS A 707 8.74 32.71 -42.65
CA LYS A 707 8.36 34.01 -43.23
C LYS A 707 8.00 35.05 -42.16
N ALA A 708 7.58 34.62 -40.97
CA ALA A 708 7.20 35.49 -39.87
C ALA A 708 8.34 36.46 -39.48
N TYR A 709 9.61 36.05 -39.62
CA TYR A 709 10.78 36.87 -39.28
C TYR A 709 11.20 37.87 -40.37
N GLY A 710 10.54 37.87 -41.54
CA GLY A 710 10.89 38.71 -42.68
C GLY A 710 10.93 40.21 -42.36
N HIS A 711 10.07 40.67 -41.45
CA HIS A 711 9.97 42.06 -41.04
C HIS A 711 10.84 42.43 -39.82
N TRP A 712 11.47 41.45 -39.18
CA TRP A 712 12.23 41.68 -37.94
C TRP A 712 13.54 42.40 -38.23
N THR A 713 13.93 43.34 -37.39
CA THR A 713 15.26 43.95 -37.41
C THR A 713 16.20 43.20 -36.44
N VAL A 714 17.51 43.46 -36.55
CA VAL A 714 18.50 42.90 -35.61
C VAL A 714 18.17 43.28 -34.17
N ASP A 715 17.75 44.52 -33.94
CA ASP A 715 17.37 44.98 -32.60
C ASP A 715 16.03 44.39 -32.16
N GLY A 716 15.08 44.20 -33.08
CA GLY A 716 13.83 43.48 -32.79
C GLY A 716 14.08 42.04 -32.35
N LEU A 717 15.01 41.32 -32.99
CA LEU A 717 15.41 39.98 -32.55
C LEU A 717 16.06 40.01 -31.17
N LYS A 718 16.94 40.98 -30.88
CA LYS A 718 17.57 41.10 -29.54
C LYS A 718 16.53 41.35 -28.46
N ASP A 719 15.58 42.26 -28.71
CA ASP A 719 14.53 42.59 -27.74
C ASP A 719 13.64 41.38 -27.47
N ARG A 720 13.29 40.61 -28.51
CA ARG A 720 12.49 39.39 -28.37
C ARG A 720 13.23 38.26 -27.67
N LEU A 721 14.49 38.01 -28.01
CA LEU A 721 15.30 37.02 -27.30
C LEU A 721 15.57 37.46 -25.86
N LYS A 722 15.70 38.75 -25.60
CA LYS A 722 15.84 39.30 -24.24
C LYS A 722 14.55 39.14 -23.44
N GLU A 723 13.39 39.39 -24.05
CA GLU A 723 12.06 39.14 -23.47
C GLU A 723 11.89 37.67 -23.09
N ALA A 724 12.37 36.74 -23.93
CA ALA A 724 12.39 35.31 -23.65
C ALA A 724 13.51 34.84 -22.68
N GLY A 725 14.21 35.75 -22.01
CA GLY A 725 15.23 35.40 -21.01
C GLY A 725 16.62 35.05 -21.55
N ALA A 726 16.85 35.08 -22.87
CA ALA A 726 18.18 34.86 -23.45
C ALA A 726 19.17 36.00 -23.15
N GLY A 727 18.67 37.15 -22.73
CA GLY A 727 19.44 38.34 -22.42
C GLY A 727 20.08 38.99 -23.66
N ALA A 728 21.05 39.87 -23.43
CA ALA A 728 21.76 40.56 -24.52
C ALA A 728 22.77 39.63 -25.24
N PRO A 729 23.10 39.90 -26.52
CA PRO A 729 24.12 39.18 -27.25
C PRO A 729 25.47 39.18 -26.53
N ALA A 730 26.05 37.99 -26.37
CA ALA A 730 27.34 37.78 -25.72
C ALA A 730 28.47 37.79 -26.75
N THR A 731 29.70 38.07 -26.29
CA THR A 731 30.90 37.90 -27.12
C THR A 731 31.13 36.42 -27.40
N LEU A 732 31.17 36.04 -28.67
CA LEU A 732 31.22 34.64 -29.08
C LEU A 732 32.64 34.07 -29.18
N GLY A 733 33.67 34.91 -29.10
CA GLY A 733 35.04 34.55 -29.49
C GLY A 733 35.18 34.52 -31.02
N PRO A 734 36.34 34.11 -31.56
CA PRO A 734 36.62 34.23 -32.98
C PRO A 734 35.69 33.33 -33.82
N ILE A 735 35.08 33.92 -34.87
CA ILE A 735 34.25 33.23 -35.86
C ILE A 735 34.68 33.75 -37.25
N GLY A 736 35.25 32.88 -38.08
CA GLY A 736 35.87 33.29 -39.34
C GLY A 736 37.01 34.29 -39.10
N ASP A 737 36.99 35.42 -39.81
CA ASP A 737 37.98 36.49 -39.71
C ASP A 737 37.68 37.50 -38.59
N GLU A 738 36.51 37.42 -37.95
CA GLU A 738 36.12 38.34 -36.87
C GLU A 738 36.58 37.82 -35.50
N GLN A 739 37.32 38.65 -34.76
CA GLN A 739 37.90 38.28 -33.45
C GLN A 739 36.85 38.16 -32.33
N ASN A 740 35.82 39.04 -32.31
CA ASN A 740 34.86 39.11 -31.19
C ASN A 740 33.43 39.50 -31.63
N PRO A 741 32.80 38.75 -32.55
CA PRO A 741 31.39 38.97 -32.89
C PRO A 741 30.46 38.82 -31.68
N ARG A 742 29.37 39.59 -31.69
CA ARG A 742 28.28 39.50 -30.71
C ARG A 742 27.19 38.57 -31.24
N GLY A 743 26.66 37.70 -30.40
CA GLY A 743 25.56 36.82 -30.78
C GLY A 743 25.08 35.93 -29.65
N TYR A 744 24.48 34.80 -30.01
CA TYR A 744 23.89 33.86 -29.07
C TYR A 744 24.59 32.50 -29.16
N LYS A 745 24.68 31.82 -28.02
CA LYS A 745 25.21 30.46 -27.92
C LYS A 745 24.03 29.49 -27.83
N LEU A 746 24.11 28.39 -28.58
CA LEU A 746 23.09 27.34 -28.61
C LEU A 746 22.80 26.83 -27.20
N ALA A 747 23.85 26.53 -26.44
CA ALA A 747 23.74 26.07 -25.06
C ALA A 747 22.95 27.03 -24.16
N LYS A 748 23.01 28.35 -24.41
CA LYS A 748 22.24 29.34 -23.65
C LYS A 748 20.77 29.34 -24.05
N LEU A 749 20.48 29.27 -25.36
CA LEU A 749 19.11 29.24 -25.86
C LEU A 749 18.39 27.95 -25.44
N LEU A 750 19.10 26.80 -25.44
CA LEU A 750 18.60 25.53 -24.92
C LEU A 750 18.24 25.55 -23.43
N THR A 751 18.74 26.51 -22.64
CA THR A 751 18.31 26.64 -21.24
C THR A 751 16.93 27.25 -21.07
N LEU A 752 16.34 27.79 -22.14
CA LEU A 752 15.08 28.54 -22.15
C LEU A 752 13.92 27.78 -22.80
N ILE A 753 14.23 26.66 -23.44
CA ILE A 753 13.27 25.69 -23.98
C ILE A 753 13.15 24.56 -22.95
#